data_AF-A0A1G3KBF0-F1
#
_entry.id   AF-A0A1G3KBF0-F1
#
_cell.length_a   1.000
_cell.length_b   1.000
_cell.length_c   1.000
_cell.angle_alpha   90.00
_cell.angle_beta   90.00
_cell.angle_gamma   90.00
#
_symmetry.space_group_name_H-M   'P 1'
#
loop_
_entity.id
_entity.type
_entity.pdbx_description
1 polymer ?
#
loop_
_entity_poly.entity_id
_entity_poly.type
_entity_poly.pdbx_seq_one_letter_code
_entity_poly.pdbx_strand_id
1 'polypeptide(L)'
;MQRKTIVVLGMHRSGTCAVARMLNLLGCDLPNTLMPEAPSNPKGHWESSAIMALNDAVLHSAGSNWDDWQEYNPAWYDSPVVDDFMQRASTVLNEEFGTSPLFVLKDPRNCRLTRFWFDVLDRAEVSPLVVVPLRNPLEVVDSLVARDGMHRDLAMLLWLRHVLDAEHGSRERRRVFLTYENLLEDWVGEAERMQDILGIAWPRFSSLTAMEMEAFLDRDSRHHIRSEKSVQSNLTVSKWVRDTDAILRRWATSEENPDDHAALDDIRQQLNVAGPAFAKLTYDVSSERHQNRELRALLQAREGELTQITAEIAQLRDAQLASEGQGSEDIQSLEAQLENARLELEAEKSKLASDLASLRDHANAVEADLRTTLADKEADAAALSAAQGDIETLRQELSDHRHQLGDVQSTLRQREEEIAQTLASLDDKHHQLAQAEAGRMAAEGQLEVVEAKLQDANAWVFTLAGERKKSEDQVALLQSRLATAEKSLSETSARLADVQNRYLSPAEKSLLLNRIEDSEILIEGFRAQNEEAKRNLEAAQSEVVALSRLLQQRQAELNDDASVKAQMALRENELTALAEDFRLQTEDAKQRLAVAQSEVVALSRLLQQRQAESTDGASVKAQMALRENELTALAEGFRLQKEEAQQSLETAQSEVVALSKLLQQRQAEVTDVGSSKEVRHLSTQLKAKEAAADQSSRHAKWLQEVNAVVTGYPNWWAFAPKKMREKWQNGRLLRRGLFDADAYLVRYPDVLSSGIDPLRHYIIHGINEKRTF
;
A
#
# COMPACT_ATOMS: atom_id res chain seq x y z
N MET A 1 -22.76 -56.87 -19.42
CA MET A 1 -21.87 -55.71 -19.23
C MET A 1 -22.67 -54.62 -18.55
N GLN A 2 -22.10 -53.92 -17.57
CA GLN A 2 -22.73 -52.73 -16.99
C GLN A 2 -22.84 -51.65 -18.08
N ARG A 3 -24.02 -51.03 -18.22
CA ARG A 3 -24.23 -49.94 -19.20
C ARG A 3 -23.36 -48.75 -18.82
N LYS A 4 -22.78 -48.10 -19.82
CA LYS A 4 -21.97 -46.90 -19.64
C LYS A 4 -22.58 -45.75 -20.43
N THR A 5 -22.48 -44.54 -19.90
CA THR A 5 -22.84 -43.33 -20.65
C THR A 5 -21.68 -42.36 -20.63
N ILE A 6 -21.50 -41.64 -21.74
CA ILE A 6 -20.59 -40.51 -21.81
C ILE A 6 -21.40 -39.23 -21.69
N VAL A 7 -21.24 -38.57 -20.55
CA VAL A 7 -21.88 -37.30 -20.24
C VAL A 7 -20.99 -36.17 -20.73
N VAL A 8 -21.45 -35.46 -21.76
CA VAL A 8 -20.72 -34.31 -22.31
C VAL A 8 -21.17 -33.05 -21.58
N LEU A 9 -20.30 -32.48 -20.74
CA LEU A 9 -20.57 -31.29 -19.95
C LEU A 9 -19.77 -30.11 -20.50
N GLY A 10 -20.43 -29.19 -21.19
CA GLY A 10 -19.78 -27.95 -21.63
C GLY A 10 -20.79 -26.86 -21.94
N MET A 11 -20.39 -25.61 -21.71
CA MET A 11 -21.19 -24.45 -22.07
C MET A 11 -21.56 -24.49 -23.56
N HIS A 12 -22.75 -23.97 -23.92
CA HIS A 12 -23.12 -23.77 -25.32
C HIS A 12 -21.96 -23.14 -26.11
N ARG A 13 -21.77 -23.57 -27.36
CA ARG A 13 -20.73 -23.06 -28.28
C ARG A 13 -19.29 -23.44 -27.91
N SER A 14 -19.06 -24.28 -26.90
CA SER A 14 -17.74 -24.79 -26.50
C SER A 14 -17.26 -26.02 -27.28
N GLY A 15 -17.91 -26.37 -28.39
CA GLY A 15 -17.57 -27.56 -29.18
C GLY A 15 -18.27 -28.86 -28.72
N THR A 16 -19.27 -28.77 -27.85
CA THR A 16 -20.02 -29.94 -27.36
C THR A 16 -20.68 -30.77 -28.46
N CYS A 17 -21.15 -30.14 -29.55
CA CYS A 17 -21.69 -30.85 -30.71
C CYS A 17 -20.61 -31.65 -31.46
N ALA A 18 -19.39 -31.09 -31.60
CA ALA A 18 -18.29 -31.78 -32.26
C ALA A 18 -17.85 -33.02 -31.46
N VAL A 19 -17.77 -32.90 -30.14
CA VAL A 19 -17.51 -34.03 -29.24
C VAL A 19 -18.61 -35.08 -29.32
N ALA A 20 -19.89 -34.69 -29.25
CA ALA A 20 -21.00 -35.64 -29.35
C ALA A 20 -20.97 -36.43 -30.68
N ARG A 21 -20.68 -35.74 -31.79
CA ARG A 21 -20.53 -36.39 -33.09
C ARG A 21 -19.30 -37.30 -33.16
N MET A 22 -18.17 -36.86 -32.60
CA MET A 22 -16.97 -37.71 -32.51
C MET A 22 -17.28 -39.00 -31.75
N LEU A 23 -17.89 -38.90 -30.58
CA LEU A 23 -18.27 -40.05 -29.75
C LEU A 23 -19.24 -41.00 -30.47
N ASN A 24 -20.18 -40.47 -31.25
CA ASN A 24 -21.06 -41.28 -32.09
C ASN A 24 -20.27 -42.05 -33.17
N LEU A 25 -19.35 -41.39 -33.87
CA LEU A 25 -18.51 -42.04 -34.87
C LEU A 25 -17.56 -43.09 -34.25
N LEU A 26 -17.11 -42.87 -33.01
CA LEU A 26 -16.36 -43.84 -32.21
C LEU A 26 -17.20 -45.04 -31.73
N GLY A 27 -18.52 -44.99 -31.91
CA GLY A 27 -19.43 -46.12 -31.65
C GLY A 27 -20.36 -45.95 -30.44
N CYS A 28 -20.56 -44.72 -29.94
CA CYS A 28 -21.60 -44.44 -28.95
C CYS A 28 -22.96 -44.27 -29.65
N ASP A 29 -24.01 -44.84 -29.05
CA ASP A 29 -25.37 -44.62 -29.52
C ASP A 29 -25.84 -43.20 -29.19
N LEU A 30 -26.65 -42.65 -30.11
CA LEU A 30 -27.32 -41.36 -29.98
C LEU A 30 -28.75 -41.56 -29.44
N PRO A 31 -29.37 -40.49 -28.91
CA PRO A 31 -30.77 -40.54 -28.50
C PRO A 31 -31.73 -40.82 -29.66
N ASN A 32 -32.86 -41.46 -29.36
CA ASN A 32 -33.92 -41.75 -30.33
C ASN A 32 -34.58 -40.48 -30.90
N THR A 33 -34.72 -39.41 -30.10
CA THR A 33 -35.36 -38.16 -30.55
C THR A 33 -34.36 -37.02 -30.72
N LEU A 34 -33.59 -37.07 -31.81
CA LEU A 34 -32.61 -36.02 -32.12
C LEU A 34 -33.28 -34.67 -32.43
N MET A 35 -32.75 -33.61 -31.84
CA MET A 35 -33.15 -32.25 -32.18
C MET A 35 -32.85 -31.92 -33.65
N PRO A 36 -33.78 -31.24 -34.36
CA PRO A 36 -33.60 -30.85 -35.75
C PRO A 36 -32.48 -29.83 -35.93
N GLU A 37 -31.95 -29.76 -37.16
CA GLU A 37 -30.96 -28.76 -37.54
C GLU A 37 -31.53 -27.35 -37.45
N ALA A 38 -30.70 -26.39 -37.03
CA ALA A 38 -31.08 -24.98 -36.91
C ALA A 38 -30.10 -24.10 -37.70
N PRO A 39 -30.50 -22.90 -38.17
CA PRO A 39 -29.60 -21.98 -38.87
C PRO A 39 -28.33 -21.63 -38.07
N SER A 40 -28.42 -21.66 -36.72
CA SER A 40 -27.29 -21.41 -35.81
C SER A 40 -26.32 -22.60 -35.65
N ASN A 41 -26.71 -23.78 -36.13
CA ASN A 41 -25.91 -25.00 -36.15
C ASN A 41 -26.38 -25.96 -37.28
N PRO A 42 -25.96 -25.71 -38.53
CA PRO A 42 -26.40 -26.48 -39.69
C PRO A 42 -25.97 -27.95 -39.68
N LYS A 43 -24.98 -28.32 -38.85
CA LYS A 43 -24.44 -29.69 -38.75
C LYS A 43 -25.16 -30.55 -37.69
N GLY A 44 -26.28 -30.07 -37.14
CA GLY A 44 -27.07 -30.77 -36.13
C GLY A 44 -26.57 -30.63 -34.70
N HIS A 45 -27.48 -30.70 -33.73
CA HIS A 45 -27.21 -30.49 -32.31
C HIS A 45 -26.69 -31.73 -31.58
N TRP A 46 -27.04 -32.92 -32.08
CA TRP A 46 -26.70 -34.22 -31.47
C TRP A 46 -27.18 -34.32 -30.01
N GLU A 47 -28.37 -33.77 -29.75
CA GLU A 47 -29.03 -33.65 -28.45
C GLU A 47 -30.43 -34.29 -28.54
N SER A 48 -30.94 -34.80 -27.42
CA SER A 48 -32.31 -35.31 -27.32
C SER A 48 -33.30 -34.16 -27.05
N SER A 49 -34.35 -34.06 -27.85
CA SER A 49 -35.41 -33.06 -27.63
C SER A 49 -36.21 -33.34 -26.35
N ALA A 50 -36.44 -34.62 -26.02
CA ALA A 50 -37.13 -35.03 -24.80
C ALA A 50 -36.33 -34.69 -23.53
N ILE A 51 -35.01 -34.92 -23.55
CA ILE A 51 -34.12 -34.58 -22.43
C ILE A 51 -33.99 -33.06 -22.27
N MET A 52 -33.90 -32.32 -23.36
CA MET A 52 -33.88 -30.85 -23.30
C MET A 52 -35.15 -30.30 -22.66
N ALA A 53 -36.33 -30.77 -23.08
CA ALA A 53 -37.60 -30.34 -22.51
C ALA A 53 -37.71 -30.69 -21.02
N LEU A 54 -37.22 -31.87 -20.63
CA LEU A 54 -37.15 -32.26 -19.22
C LEU A 54 -36.20 -31.36 -18.41
N ASN A 55 -35.02 -31.07 -18.95
CA ASN A 55 -34.04 -30.20 -18.32
C ASN A 55 -34.59 -28.78 -18.09
N ASP A 56 -35.27 -28.21 -19.10
CA ASP A 56 -35.93 -26.92 -18.97
C ASP A 56 -37.01 -26.97 -17.87
N ALA A 57 -37.82 -28.04 -17.80
CA ALA A 57 -38.82 -28.20 -16.75
C ALA A 57 -38.21 -28.34 -15.33
N VAL A 58 -37.09 -29.06 -15.19
CA VAL A 58 -36.35 -29.19 -13.93
C VAL A 58 -35.81 -27.83 -13.48
N LEU A 59 -35.13 -27.10 -14.38
CA LEU A 59 -34.59 -25.77 -14.10
C LEU A 59 -35.71 -24.80 -13.69
N HIS A 60 -36.80 -24.77 -14.46
CA HIS A 60 -37.93 -23.89 -14.20
C HIS A 60 -38.59 -24.19 -12.84
N SER A 61 -38.75 -25.47 -12.49
CA SER A 61 -39.29 -25.87 -11.18
C SER A 61 -38.41 -25.43 -10.00
N ALA A 62 -37.12 -25.19 -10.23
CA ALA A 62 -36.19 -24.65 -9.26
C ALA A 62 -36.08 -23.12 -9.29
N GLY A 63 -36.87 -22.45 -10.14
CA GLY A 63 -36.83 -21.00 -10.32
C GLY A 63 -35.61 -20.50 -11.12
N SER A 64 -35.00 -21.36 -11.93
CA SER A 64 -33.82 -21.06 -12.74
C SER A 64 -34.09 -21.38 -14.22
N ASN A 65 -33.15 -21.03 -15.10
CA ASN A 65 -33.19 -21.27 -16.53
C ASN A 65 -31.78 -21.61 -17.05
N TRP A 66 -31.65 -22.00 -18.32
CA TRP A 66 -30.33 -22.31 -18.90
C TRP A 66 -29.41 -21.08 -18.98
N ASP A 67 -29.97 -19.88 -19.14
CA ASP A 67 -29.22 -18.62 -19.22
C ASP A 67 -29.11 -17.89 -17.87
N ASP A 68 -29.45 -18.57 -16.78
CA ASP A 68 -29.26 -18.07 -15.43
C ASP A 68 -27.85 -18.39 -14.91
N TRP A 69 -27.12 -17.34 -14.58
CA TRP A 69 -25.75 -17.43 -14.07
C TRP A 69 -25.70 -17.55 -12.54
N GLN A 70 -26.83 -17.44 -11.84
CA GLN A 70 -26.89 -17.58 -10.38
C GLN A 70 -26.72 -19.06 -9.96
N GLU A 71 -26.54 -19.30 -8.66
CA GLU A 71 -26.47 -20.67 -8.16
C GLU A 71 -27.82 -21.37 -8.34
N TYR A 72 -27.79 -22.62 -8.80
CA TYR A 72 -28.99 -23.46 -8.84
C TYR A 72 -29.48 -23.71 -7.41
N ASN A 73 -30.76 -23.48 -7.15
CA ASN A 73 -31.34 -23.52 -5.81
C ASN A 73 -31.07 -24.87 -5.11
N PRO A 74 -30.18 -24.94 -4.10
CA PRO A 74 -29.83 -26.20 -3.45
C PRO A 74 -31.01 -26.84 -2.71
N ALA A 75 -31.92 -26.01 -2.17
CA ALA A 75 -33.09 -26.47 -1.42
C ALA A 75 -34.14 -27.15 -2.33
N TRP A 76 -34.00 -27.05 -3.66
CA TRP A 76 -34.86 -27.79 -4.59
C TRP A 76 -34.71 -29.30 -4.38
N TYR A 77 -33.51 -29.80 -4.09
CA TYR A 77 -33.24 -31.23 -3.86
C TYR A 77 -33.92 -31.79 -2.61
N ASP A 78 -34.32 -30.93 -1.67
CA ASP A 78 -35.05 -31.32 -0.46
C ASP A 78 -36.57 -31.27 -0.65
N SER A 79 -37.04 -30.87 -1.84
CA SER A 79 -38.46 -30.72 -2.15
C SER A 79 -39.09 -32.05 -2.60
N PRO A 80 -40.39 -32.27 -2.33
CA PRO A 80 -41.09 -33.48 -2.78
C PRO A 80 -41.24 -33.59 -4.30
N VAL A 81 -41.02 -32.49 -5.03
CA VAL A 81 -41.13 -32.43 -6.49
C VAL A 81 -39.97 -33.16 -7.18
N VAL A 82 -38.84 -33.33 -6.48
CA VAL A 82 -37.66 -34.02 -7.01
C VAL A 82 -37.98 -35.45 -7.40
N ASP A 83 -38.74 -36.19 -6.57
CA ASP A 83 -39.03 -37.60 -6.85
C ASP A 83 -39.84 -37.80 -8.14
N ASP A 84 -40.77 -36.89 -8.44
CA ASP A 84 -41.50 -36.87 -9.72
C ASP A 84 -40.54 -36.68 -10.91
N PHE A 85 -39.65 -35.69 -10.81
CA PHE A 85 -38.67 -35.43 -11.87
C PHE A 85 -37.66 -36.56 -12.02
N MET A 86 -37.23 -37.20 -10.93
CA MET A 86 -36.36 -38.36 -10.97
C MET A 86 -37.02 -39.54 -11.70
N GLN A 87 -38.30 -39.81 -11.42
CA GLN A 87 -39.05 -40.87 -12.11
C GLN A 87 -39.24 -40.57 -13.61
N ARG A 88 -39.57 -39.31 -13.94
CA ARG A 88 -39.67 -38.85 -15.33
C ARG A 88 -38.34 -38.96 -16.06
N ALA A 89 -37.23 -38.58 -15.42
CA ALA A 89 -35.89 -38.70 -15.98
C ALA A 89 -35.49 -40.15 -16.25
N SER A 90 -35.77 -41.07 -15.32
CA SER A 90 -35.54 -42.50 -15.56
C SER A 90 -36.37 -43.04 -16.74
N THR A 91 -37.60 -42.54 -16.92
CA THR A 91 -38.46 -42.92 -18.04
C THR A 91 -37.88 -42.42 -19.36
N VAL A 92 -37.58 -41.12 -19.46
CA VAL A 92 -36.99 -40.50 -20.66
C VAL A 92 -35.65 -41.13 -21.00
N LEU A 93 -34.79 -41.41 -20.01
CA LEU A 93 -33.49 -42.06 -20.24
C LEU A 93 -33.66 -43.44 -20.90
N ASN A 94 -34.65 -44.23 -20.47
CA ASN A 94 -34.93 -45.54 -21.04
C ASN A 94 -35.58 -45.44 -22.42
N GLU A 95 -36.46 -44.47 -22.65
CA GLU A 95 -37.07 -44.23 -23.97
C GLU A 95 -36.04 -43.77 -25.00
N GLU A 96 -35.10 -42.91 -24.60
CA GLU A 96 -34.12 -42.32 -25.51
C GLU A 96 -32.96 -43.25 -25.85
N PHE A 97 -32.52 -44.10 -24.91
CA PHE A 97 -31.32 -44.93 -25.08
C PHE A 97 -31.57 -46.43 -24.96
N GLY A 98 -32.79 -46.86 -24.60
CA GLY A 98 -33.20 -48.25 -24.54
C GLY A 98 -32.24 -49.12 -23.73
N THR A 99 -31.75 -50.19 -24.38
CA THR A 99 -30.78 -51.14 -23.81
C THR A 99 -29.34 -50.87 -24.25
N SER A 100 -29.05 -49.68 -24.80
CA SER A 100 -27.72 -49.35 -25.31
C SER A 100 -26.63 -49.60 -24.25
N PRO A 101 -25.56 -50.35 -24.61
CA PRO A 101 -24.45 -50.64 -23.71
C PRO A 101 -23.51 -49.43 -23.53
N LEU A 102 -23.44 -48.54 -24.52
CA LEU A 102 -22.61 -47.34 -24.53
C LEU A 102 -23.30 -46.23 -25.35
N PHE A 103 -23.72 -45.16 -24.68
CA PHE A 103 -24.42 -44.04 -25.32
C PHE A 103 -23.90 -42.68 -24.87
N VAL A 104 -24.24 -41.63 -25.61
CA VAL A 104 -23.90 -40.24 -25.28
C VAL A 104 -25.10 -39.50 -24.69
N LEU A 105 -24.91 -38.92 -23.51
CA LEU A 105 -25.84 -37.99 -22.89
C LEU A 105 -25.27 -36.57 -23.01
N LYS A 106 -25.86 -35.75 -23.88
CA LYS A 106 -25.40 -34.38 -24.12
C LYS A 106 -26.57 -33.42 -24.13
N ASP A 107 -26.50 -32.44 -23.24
CA ASP A 107 -27.25 -31.18 -23.23
C ASP A 107 -26.41 -30.19 -22.42
N PRO A 108 -26.11 -28.97 -22.91
CA PRO A 108 -25.35 -27.98 -22.15
C PRO A 108 -25.93 -27.64 -20.77
N ARG A 109 -27.25 -27.79 -20.57
CA ARG A 109 -27.93 -27.61 -19.27
C ARG A 109 -27.51 -28.67 -18.25
N ASN A 110 -26.99 -29.81 -18.69
CA ASN A 110 -26.48 -30.84 -17.78
C ASN A 110 -25.30 -30.33 -16.95
N CYS A 111 -24.58 -29.27 -17.38
CA CYS A 111 -23.59 -28.59 -16.53
C CYS A 111 -24.20 -28.06 -15.23
N ARG A 112 -25.43 -27.56 -15.30
CA ARG A 112 -26.20 -27.01 -14.17
C ARG A 112 -26.88 -28.11 -13.36
N LEU A 113 -27.21 -29.23 -14.04
CA LEU A 113 -27.97 -30.35 -13.49
C LEU A 113 -27.10 -31.59 -13.26
N THR A 114 -25.80 -31.41 -13.00
CA THR A 114 -24.83 -32.50 -12.84
C THR A 114 -25.26 -33.47 -11.73
N ARG A 115 -25.56 -32.95 -10.53
CA ARG A 115 -26.05 -33.75 -9.40
C ARG A 115 -27.31 -34.54 -9.77
N PHE A 116 -28.33 -33.87 -10.30
CA PHE A 116 -29.58 -34.50 -10.73
C PHE A 116 -29.34 -35.67 -11.70
N TRP A 117 -28.58 -35.45 -12.78
CA TRP A 117 -28.34 -36.51 -13.77
C TRP A 117 -27.47 -37.64 -13.24
N PHE A 118 -26.47 -37.37 -12.41
CA PHE A 118 -25.69 -38.44 -11.80
C PHE A 118 -26.52 -39.30 -10.84
N ASP A 119 -27.42 -38.68 -10.06
CA ASP A 119 -28.36 -39.43 -9.22
C ASP A 119 -29.31 -40.30 -10.07
N VAL A 120 -29.79 -39.79 -11.22
CA VAL A 120 -30.64 -40.55 -12.16
C VAL A 120 -29.88 -41.74 -12.75
N LEU A 121 -28.63 -41.54 -13.16
CA LEU A 121 -27.79 -42.57 -13.75
C LEU A 121 -27.40 -43.65 -12.76
N ASP A 122 -27.06 -43.27 -11.52
CA ASP A 122 -26.74 -44.21 -10.45
C ASP A 122 -27.98 -45.07 -10.11
N ARG A 123 -29.18 -44.48 -10.02
CA ARG A 123 -30.45 -45.22 -9.84
C ARG A 123 -30.77 -46.16 -11.00
N ALA A 124 -30.38 -45.78 -12.22
CA ALA A 124 -30.55 -46.61 -13.41
C ALA A 124 -29.43 -47.64 -13.61
N GLU A 125 -28.49 -47.74 -12.66
CA GLU A 125 -27.30 -48.61 -12.73
C GLU A 125 -26.43 -48.38 -13.98
N VAL A 126 -26.46 -47.16 -14.52
CA VAL A 126 -25.63 -46.74 -15.66
C VAL A 126 -24.39 -46.03 -15.13
N SER A 127 -23.20 -46.52 -15.48
CA SER A 127 -21.94 -45.88 -15.07
C SER A 127 -21.67 -44.60 -15.89
N PRO A 128 -21.66 -43.40 -15.28
CA PRO A 128 -21.31 -42.17 -15.98
C PRO A 128 -19.79 -42.04 -16.19
N LEU A 129 -19.41 -41.58 -17.37
CA LEU A 129 -18.06 -41.15 -17.74
C LEU A 129 -18.17 -39.72 -18.29
N VAL A 130 -17.31 -38.81 -17.85
CA VAL A 130 -17.51 -37.39 -18.10
C VAL A 130 -16.49 -36.86 -19.11
N VAL A 131 -16.96 -36.08 -20.07
CA VAL A 131 -16.12 -35.39 -21.06
C VAL A 131 -16.45 -33.90 -21.02
N VAL A 132 -15.44 -33.07 -20.72
CA VAL A 132 -15.59 -31.62 -20.58
C VAL A 132 -14.83 -30.91 -21.70
N PRO A 133 -15.51 -30.54 -22.82
CA PRO A 133 -14.88 -29.74 -23.86
C PRO A 133 -14.75 -28.28 -23.42
N LEU A 134 -13.53 -27.76 -23.56
CA LEU A 134 -13.15 -26.40 -23.26
C LEU A 134 -12.91 -25.63 -24.56
N ARG A 135 -13.37 -24.39 -24.61
CA ARG A 135 -13.08 -23.46 -25.71
C ARG A 135 -12.75 -22.10 -25.12
N ASN A 136 -12.01 -21.29 -25.88
CA ASN A 136 -11.64 -19.95 -25.46
C ASN A 136 -12.89 -19.17 -25.00
N PRO A 137 -12.96 -18.69 -23.74
CA PRO A 137 -14.15 -18.01 -23.21
C PRO A 137 -14.56 -16.82 -24.07
N LEU A 138 -13.59 -16.08 -24.65
CA LEU A 138 -13.89 -14.95 -25.53
C LEU A 138 -14.55 -15.40 -26.84
N GLU A 139 -14.19 -16.55 -27.40
CA GLU A 139 -14.85 -17.11 -28.59
C GLU A 139 -16.26 -17.62 -28.26
N VAL A 140 -16.44 -18.24 -27.10
CA VAL A 140 -17.76 -18.68 -26.62
C VAL A 140 -18.67 -17.47 -26.47
N VAL A 141 -18.18 -16.41 -25.82
CA VAL A 141 -18.89 -15.15 -25.65
C VAL A 141 -19.20 -14.48 -26.99
N ASP A 142 -18.22 -14.34 -27.89
CA ASP A 142 -18.44 -13.78 -29.24
C ASP A 142 -19.55 -14.55 -29.98
N SER A 143 -19.56 -15.90 -29.87
CA SER A 143 -20.59 -16.73 -30.48
C SER A 143 -21.96 -16.60 -29.81
N LEU A 144 -22.05 -16.42 -28.50
CA LEU A 144 -23.32 -16.22 -27.78
C LEU A 144 -23.93 -14.85 -28.06
N VAL A 145 -23.09 -13.81 -28.13
CA VAL A 145 -23.50 -12.45 -28.51
C VAL A 145 -24.09 -12.47 -29.92
N ALA A 146 -23.41 -13.12 -30.88
CA ALA A 146 -23.87 -13.21 -32.26
C ALA A 146 -25.18 -14.02 -32.41
N ARG A 147 -25.38 -15.08 -31.61
CA ARG A 147 -26.57 -15.94 -31.67
C ARG A 147 -27.78 -15.33 -30.95
N ASP A 148 -27.58 -14.89 -29.71
CA ASP A 148 -28.67 -14.57 -28.77
C ASP A 148 -28.84 -13.06 -28.52
N GLY A 149 -27.95 -12.21 -29.06
CA GLY A 149 -27.93 -10.78 -28.74
C GLY A 149 -27.59 -10.50 -27.28
N MET A 150 -26.90 -11.42 -26.61
CA MET A 150 -26.56 -11.32 -25.19
C MET A 150 -25.51 -10.23 -24.94
N HIS A 151 -25.57 -9.56 -23.79
CA HIS A 151 -24.49 -8.65 -23.38
C HIS A 151 -23.21 -9.47 -23.10
N ARG A 152 -22.05 -8.93 -23.50
CA ARG A 152 -20.75 -9.62 -23.39
C ARG A 152 -20.45 -10.09 -21.97
N ASP A 153 -20.70 -9.22 -20.98
CA ASP A 153 -20.40 -9.53 -19.58
C ASP A 153 -21.33 -10.60 -19.00
N LEU A 154 -22.60 -10.60 -19.39
CA LEU A 154 -23.55 -11.64 -18.99
C LEU A 154 -23.16 -12.98 -19.61
N ALA A 155 -22.79 -12.99 -20.89
CA ALA A 155 -22.31 -14.21 -21.56
C ALA A 155 -21.04 -14.76 -20.88
N MET A 156 -20.18 -13.87 -20.37
CA MET A 156 -18.98 -14.26 -19.65
C MET A 156 -19.30 -14.88 -18.28
N LEU A 157 -20.24 -14.28 -17.52
CA LEU A 157 -20.74 -14.86 -16.26
C LEU A 157 -21.40 -16.21 -16.50
N LEU A 158 -22.16 -16.34 -17.58
CA LEU A 158 -22.83 -17.57 -17.95
C LEU A 158 -21.83 -18.68 -18.28
N TRP A 159 -20.79 -18.37 -19.06
CA TRP A 159 -19.69 -19.29 -19.32
C TRP A 159 -19.02 -19.75 -18.02
N LEU A 160 -18.66 -18.80 -17.14
CA LEU A 160 -18.00 -19.08 -15.88
C LEU A 160 -18.86 -20.01 -15.01
N ARG A 161 -20.16 -19.71 -14.89
CA ARG A 161 -21.08 -20.53 -14.10
C ARG A 161 -21.16 -21.97 -14.62
N HIS A 162 -21.39 -22.14 -15.92
CA HIS A 162 -21.55 -23.47 -16.51
C HIS A 162 -20.29 -24.33 -16.37
N VAL A 163 -19.12 -23.71 -16.53
CA VAL A 163 -17.85 -24.41 -16.44
C VAL A 163 -17.53 -24.80 -14.99
N LEU A 164 -17.78 -23.91 -14.02
CA LEU A 164 -17.59 -24.21 -12.59
C LEU A 164 -18.56 -25.28 -12.09
N ASP A 165 -19.83 -25.25 -12.52
CA ASP A 165 -20.81 -26.27 -12.11
C ASP A 165 -20.53 -27.63 -12.74
N ALA A 166 -20.08 -27.65 -14.01
CA ALA A 166 -19.64 -28.86 -14.68
C ALA A 166 -18.41 -29.47 -14.00
N GLU A 167 -17.41 -28.63 -13.66
CA GLU A 167 -16.24 -29.07 -12.92
C GLU A 167 -16.65 -29.61 -11.55
N HIS A 168 -17.22 -28.78 -10.68
CA HIS A 168 -17.48 -29.19 -9.32
C HIS A 168 -18.43 -30.38 -9.22
N GLY A 169 -19.50 -30.39 -10.02
CA GLY A 169 -20.50 -31.47 -9.99
C GLY A 169 -20.02 -32.79 -10.56
N SER A 170 -18.95 -32.79 -11.37
CA SER A 170 -18.35 -34.02 -11.94
C SER A 170 -17.18 -34.57 -11.14
N ARG A 171 -16.82 -33.93 -10.01
CA ARG A 171 -15.84 -34.49 -9.07
C ARG A 171 -16.29 -35.89 -8.65
N GLU A 172 -15.34 -36.76 -8.33
CA GLU A 172 -15.56 -38.19 -8.02
C GLU A 172 -16.01 -39.08 -9.19
N ARG A 173 -16.30 -38.51 -10.36
CA ARG A 173 -16.53 -39.27 -11.59
C ARG A 173 -15.24 -39.35 -12.41
N ARG A 174 -15.08 -40.44 -13.18
CA ARG A 174 -14.00 -40.51 -14.18
C ARG A 174 -14.28 -39.48 -15.26
N ARG A 175 -13.39 -38.50 -15.38
CA ARG A 175 -13.57 -37.34 -16.24
C ARG A 175 -12.31 -37.02 -17.04
N VAL A 176 -12.52 -36.43 -18.21
CA VAL A 176 -11.45 -35.94 -19.08
C VAL A 176 -11.80 -34.55 -19.60
N PHE A 177 -10.85 -33.63 -19.49
CA PHE A 177 -10.93 -32.31 -20.10
C PHE A 177 -10.22 -32.36 -21.45
N LEU A 178 -10.77 -31.68 -22.44
CA LEU A 178 -10.12 -31.49 -23.75
C LEU A 178 -10.38 -30.09 -24.26
N THR A 179 -9.47 -29.55 -25.05
CA THR A 179 -9.69 -28.27 -25.74
C THR A 179 -10.29 -28.50 -27.12
N TYR A 180 -11.14 -27.58 -27.56
CA TYR A 180 -11.67 -27.58 -28.91
C TYR A 180 -10.56 -27.45 -29.97
N GLU A 181 -9.46 -26.76 -29.61
CA GLU A 181 -8.26 -26.68 -30.44
C GLU A 181 -7.64 -28.07 -30.67
N ASN A 182 -7.35 -28.82 -29.59
CA ASN A 182 -6.75 -30.14 -29.70
C ASN A 182 -7.67 -31.12 -30.43
N LEU A 183 -8.99 -31.02 -30.21
CA LEU A 183 -9.97 -31.83 -30.93
C LEU A 183 -9.89 -31.63 -32.45
N LEU A 184 -9.62 -30.41 -32.92
CA LEU A 184 -9.50 -30.13 -34.36
C LEU A 184 -8.12 -30.46 -34.93
N GLU A 185 -7.07 -30.35 -34.11
CA GLU A 185 -5.69 -30.58 -34.52
C GLU A 185 -5.28 -32.05 -34.48
N ASP A 186 -5.67 -32.78 -33.43
CA ASP A 186 -5.32 -34.18 -33.20
C ASP A 186 -6.45 -34.94 -32.46
N TRP A 187 -7.58 -35.15 -33.15
CA TRP A 187 -8.70 -35.90 -32.57
C TRP A 187 -8.35 -37.37 -32.27
N VAL A 188 -7.35 -37.95 -32.97
CA VAL A 188 -6.93 -39.35 -32.78
C VAL A 188 -6.24 -39.49 -31.42
N GLY A 189 -5.25 -38.63 -31.13
CA GLY A 189 -4.58 -38.61 -29.83
C GLY A 189 -5.55 -38.29 -28.69
N GLU A 190 -6.52 -37.39 -28.90
CA GLU A 190 -7.58 -37.12 -27.93
C GLU A 190 -8.47 -38.35 -27.69
N ALA A 191 -8.86 -39.10 -28.74
CA ALA A 191 -9.63 -40.32 -28.59
C ALA A 191 -8.86 -41.41 -27.82
N GLU A 192 -7.56 -41.58 -28.08
CA GLU A 192 -6.69 -42.49 -27.32
C GLU A 192 -6.59 -42.07 -25.85
N ARG A 193 -6.34 -40.79 -25.57
CA ARG A 193 -6.26 -40.27 -24.20
C ARG A 193 -7.58 -40.47 -23.44
N MET A 194 -8.72 -40.20 -24.09
CA MET A 194 -10.03 -40.44 -23.52
C MET A 194 -10.26 -41.93 -23.23
N GLN A 195 -9.77 -42.82 -24.09
CA GLN A 195 -9.88 -44.26 -23.90
C GLN A 195 -9.17 -44.71 -22.62
N ASP A 196 -7.94 -44.23 -22.42
CA ASP A 196 -7.09 -44.57 -21.28
C ASP A 196 -7.65 -44.00 -19.96
N ILE A 197 -8.00 -42.72 -19.93
CA ILE A 197 -8.51 -42.05 -18.72
C ILE A 197 -9.88 -42.60 -18.32
N LEU A 198 -10.77 -42.81 -19.28
CA LEU A 198 -12.13 -43.29 -18.99
C LEU A 198 -12.20 -44.81 -18.79
N GLY A 199 -11.15 -45.55 -19.18
CA GLY A 199 -11.09 -47.00 -19.05
C GLY A 199 -12.19 -47.71 -19.86
N ILE A 200 -12.32 -47.31 -21.12
CA ILE A 200 -13.23 -47.92 -22.10
C ILE A 200 -12.46 -48.35 -23.34
N ALA A 201 -13.13 -49.03 -24.27
CA ALA A 201 -12.61 -49.25 -25.61
C ALA A 201 -13.65 -48.76 -26.60
N TRP A 202 -13.23 -47.95 -27.57
CA TRP A 202 -14.12 -47.39 -28.57
C TRP A 202 -14.57 -48.47 -29.56
N PRO A 203 -15.88 -48.77 -29.67
CA PRO A 203 -16.35 -49.89 -30.51
C PRO A 203 -15.99 -49.77 -31.99
N ARG A 204 -15.83 -48.55 -32.51
CA ARG A 204 -15.56 -48.28 -33.94
C ARG A 204 -14.18 -47.67 -34.21
N PHE A 205 -13.28 -47.57 -33.24
CA PHE A 205 -12.00 -46.88 -33.45
C PHE A 205 -11.09 -47.62 -34.43
N SER A 206 -11.11 -47.13 -35.68
CA SER A 206 -10.53 -47.77 -36.86
C SER A 206 -10.20 -46.73 -37.93
N SER A 207 -9.40 -47.10 -38.94
CA SER A 207 -9.06 -46.21 -40.05
C SER A 207 -10.27 -45.74 -40.87
N LEU A 208 -11.37 -46.50 -40.90
CA LEU A 208 -12.61 -46.09 -41.58
C LEU A 208 -13.27 -44.91 -40.84
N THR A 209 -13.34 -44.99 -39.52
CA THR A 209 -13.85 -43.90 -38.68
C THR A 209 -13.00 -42.65 -38.81
N ALA A 210 -11.70 -42.79 -39.06
CA ALA A 210 -10.85 -41.64 -39.30
C ALA A 210 -11.25 -40.83 -40.55
N MET A 211 -11.61 -41.51 -41.64
CA MET A 211 -12.12 -40.85 -42.84
C MET A 211 -13.46 -40.15 -42.60
N GLU A 212 -14.38 -40.78 -41.86
CA GLU A 212 -15.67 -40.19 -41.48
C GLU A 212 -15.48 -38.93 -40.60
N MET A 213 -14.46 -38.95 -39.72
CA MET A 213 -14.14 -37.86 -38.83
C MET A 213 -13.51 -36.66 -39.56
N GLU A 214 -12.54 -36.92 -40.44
CA GLU A 214 -11.88 -35.88 -41.25
C GLU A 214 -12.87 -35.16 -42.18
N ALA A 215 -13.87 -35.88 -42.71
CA ALA A 215 -14.94 -35.27 -43.49
C ALA A 215 -15.88 -34.36 -42.66
N PHE A 216 -16.02 -34.63 -41.36
CA PHE A 216 -16.89 -33.87 -40.47
C PHE A 216 -16.20 -32.65 -39.83
N LEU A 217 -14.97 -32.85 -39.32
CA LEU A 217 -14.11 -31.85 -38.68
C LEU A 217 -13.44 -30.95 -39.74
N ASP A 218 -14.24 -30.32 -40.58
CA ASP A 218 -13.75 -29.31 -41.52
C ASP A 218 -13.25 -28.07 -40.75
N ARG A 219 -12.01 -27.64 -41.06
CA ARG A 219 -11.33 -26.50 -40.43
C ARG A 219 -12.12 -25.19 -40.55
N ASP A 220 -12.99 -25.08 -41.57
CA ASP A 220 -13.83 -23.90 -41.80
C ASP A 220 -14.99 -23.74 -40.79
N SER A 221 -15.21 -24.73 -39.91
CA SER A 221 -16.25 -24.68 -38.86
C SER A 221 -15.88 -23.77 -37.67
N ARG A 222 -14.65 -23.25 -37.61
CA ARG A 222 -14.19 -22.32 -36.56
C ARG A 222 -14.22 -20.87 -37.06
N HIS A 223 -15.35 -20.20 -36.90
CA HIS A 223 -15.55 -18.82 -37.39
C HIS A 223 -14.86 -17.73 -36.55
N HIS A 224 -14.44 -18.04 -35.31
CA HIS A 224 -13.75 -17.10 -34.42
C HIS A 224 -12.44 -17.74 -33.96
N ILE A 225 -11.33 -17.03 -34.19
CA ILE A 225 -9.99 -17.48 -33.79
C ILE A 225 -9.40 -16.40 -32.87
N ARG A 226 -9.22 -16.75 -31.59
CA ARG A 226 -8.57 -15.90 -30.59
C ARG A 226 -7.40 -16.67 -29.96
N SER A 227 -6.25 -16.02 -29.78
CA SER A 227 -5.08 -16.65 -29.16
C SER A 227 -5.26 -16.79 -27.64
N GLU A 228 -4.65 -17.80 -27.04
CA GLU A 228 -4.68 -18.04 -25.58
C GLU A 228 -4.17 -16.82 -24.78
N LYS A 229 -3.08 -16.20 -25.25
CA LYS A 229 -2.54 -14.97 -24.65
C LYS A 229 -3.59 -13.86 -24.54
N SER A 230 -4.62 -13.84 -25.39
CA SER A 230 -5.67 -12.82 -25.36
C SER A 230 -6.63 -12.92 -24.18
N VAL A 231 -6.76 -14.07 -23.52
CA VAL A 231 -7.53 -14.19 -22.28
C VAL A 231 -6.67 -13.75 -21.10
N GLN A 232 -5.45 -14.27 -21.02
CA GLN A 232 -4.55 -14.05 -19.89
C GLN A 232 -4.00 -12.62 -19.81
N SER A 233 -3.74 -11.97 -20.95
CA SER A 233 -3.24 -10.58 -20.98
C SER A 233 -4.35 -9.52 -20.94
N ASN A 234 -5.62 -9.92 -21.07
CA ASN A 234 -6.72 -8.98 -21.12
C ASN A 234 -7.20 -8.63 -19.71
N LEU A 235 -6.81 -7.42 -19.26
CA LEU A 235 -7.21 -6.88 -17.97
C LEU A 235 -8.71 -6.56 -17.86
N THR A 236 -9.44 -6.49 -18.99
CA THR A 236 -10.90 -6.31 -18.96
C THR A 236 -11.65 -7.61 -18.66
N VAL A 237 -11.01 -8.77 -18.78
CA VAL A 237 -11.56 -10.05 -18.33
C VAL A 237 -11.39 -10.14 -16.82
N SER A 238 -12.37 -10.69 -16.09
CA SER A 238 -12.25 -10.83 -14.64
C SER A 238 -11.14 -11.83 -14.26
N LYS A 239 -10.55 -11.67 -13.06
CA LYS A 239 -9.59 -12.63 -12.54
C LYS A 239 -10.19 -14.04 -12.43
N TRP A 240 -11.46 -14.14 -12.02
CA TRP A 240 -12.21 -15.40 -11.95
C TRP A 240 -12.18 -16.18 -13.28
N VAL A 241 -12.44 -15.50 -14.40
CA VAL A 241 -12.45 -16.13 -15.73
C VAL A 241 -11.04 -16.54 -16.14
N ARG A 242 -10.05 -15.66 -15.97
CA ARG A 242 -8.65 -15.94 -16.35
C ARG A 242 -8.09 -17.14 -15.60
N ASP A 243 -8.31 -17.19 -14.29
CA ASP A 243 -7.82 -18.27 -13.44
C ASP A 243 -8.53 -19.59 -13.75
N THR A 244 -9.86 -19.57 -13.92
CA THR A 244 -10.65 -20.75 -14.28
C THR A 244 -10.22 -21.32 -15.64
N ASP A 245 -10.08 -20.47 -16.67
CA ASP A 245 -9.61 -20.89 -17.99
C ASP A 245 -8.18 -21.47 -17.93
N ALA A 246 -7.27 -20.82 -17.19
CA ALA A 246 -5.89 -21.28 -17.04
C ALA A 246 -5.79 -22.64 -16.35
N ILE A 247 -6.56 -22.87 -15.28
CA ILE A 247 -6.59 -24.13 -14.53
C ILE A 247 -7.11 -25.25 -15.43
N LEU A 248 -8.28 -25.07 -16.02
CA LEU A 248 -8.95 -26.15 -16.77
C LEU A 248 -8.22 -26.50 -18.07
N ARG A 249 -7.61 -25.52 -18.74
CA ARG A 249 -6.77 -25.78 -19.91
C ARG A 249 -5.52 -26.58 -19.56
N ARG A 250 -4.91 -26.32 -18.40
CA ARG A 250 -3.79 -27.12 -17.92
C ARG A 250 -4.22 -28.58 -17.69
N TRP A 251 -5.39 -28.81 -17.11
CA TRP A 251 -5.92 -30.17 -16.93
C TRP A 251 -6.30 -30.88 -18.25
N ALA A 252 -6.44 -30.16 -19.36
CA ALA A 252 -6.64 -30.78 -20.67
C ALA A 252 -5.36 -31.46 -21.21
N THR A 253 -4.18 -31.15 -20.65
CA THR A 253 -2.89 -31.70 -21.09
C THR A 253 -2.08 -32.34 -19.95
N SER A 254 -2.53 -32.19 -18.70
CA SER A 254 -1.87 -32.73 -17.51
C SER A 254 -2.90 -33.25 -16.51
N GLU A 255 -2.44 -34.02 -15.52
CA GLU A 255 -3.31 -34.51 -14.45
C GLU A 255 -3.85 -33.38 -13.58
N GLU A 256 -5.01 -33.59 -12.97
CA GLU A 256 -5.61 -32.63 -12.06
C GLU A 256 -4.76 -32.43 -10.81
N ASN A 257 -4.55 -31.18 -10.41
CA ASN A 257 -3.89 -30.84 -9.15
C ASN A 257 -4.95 -30.60 -8.06
N PRO A 258 -4.89 -31.27 -6.89
CA PRO A 258 -5.81 -31.02 -5.78
C PRO A 258 -5.87 -29.56 -5.30
N ASP A 259 -4.76 -28.81 -5.36
CA ASP A 259 -4.73 -27.41 -4.92
C ASP A 259 -5.59 -26.49 -5.81
N ASP A 260 -5.74 -26.86 -7.08
CA ASP A 260 -6.57 -26.11 -8.03
C ASP A 260 -8.07 -26.23 -7.69
N HIS A 261 -8.51 -27.33 -7.05
CA HIS A 261 -9.90 -27.50 -6.63
C HIS A 261 -10.30 -26.41 -5.63
N ALA A 262 -9.42 -26.11 -4.68
CA ALA A 262 -9.66 -25.06 -3.68
C ALA A 262 -9.78 -23.67 -4.32
N ALA A 263 -8.97 -23.38 -5.35
CA ALA A 263 -9.05 -22.13 -6.08
C ALA A 263 -10.36 -21.99 -6.87
N LEU A 264 -10.82 -23.06 -7.54
CA LEU A 264 -12.10 -23.06 -8.25
C LEU A 264 -13.30 -22.96 -7.30
N ASP A 265 -13.22 -23.60 -6.12
CA ASP A 265 -14.26 -23.51 -5.10
C ASP A 265 -14.37 -22.09 -4.52
N ASP A 266 -13.24 -21.43 -4.25
CA ASP A 266 -13.21 -20.03 -3.81
C ASP A 266 -13.84 -19.10 -4.87
N ILE A 267 -13.48 -19.25 -6.15
CA ILE A 267 -14.09 -18.49 -7.24
C ILE A 267 -15.61 -18.73 -7.31
N ARG A 268 -16.04 -20.00 -7.24
CA ARG A 268 -17.46 -20.36 -7.25
C ARG A 268 -18.19 -19.77 -6.05
N GLN A 269 -17.61 -19.82 -4.85
CA GLN A 269 -18.21 -19.25 -3.64
C GLN A 269 -18.33 -17.73 -3.77
N GLN A 270 -17.31 -17.05 -4.27
CA GLN A 270 -17.36 -15.60 -4.51
C GLN A 270 -18.44 -15.24 -5.53
N LEU A 271 -18.59 -16.04 -6.60
CA LEU A 271 -19.66 -15.87 -7.59
C LEU A 271 -21.05 -16.07 -6.97
N ASN A 272 -21.21 -17.06 -6.08
CA ASN A 272 -22.46 -17.30 -5.33
C ASN A 272 -22.81 -16.12 -4.41
N VAL A 273 -21.83 -15.58 -3.68
CA VAL A 273 -22.02 -14.43 -2.78
C VAL A 273 -22.35 -13.15 -3.58
N ALA A 274 -21.70 -12.96 -4.73
CA ALA A 274 -21.97 -11.83 -5.62
C ALA A 274 -23.35 -11.94 -6.30
N GLY A 275 -23.81 -13.15 -6.59
CA GLY A 275 -25.08 -13.47 -7.24
C GLY A 275 -26.26 -12.59 -6.79
N PRO A 276 -26.71 -12.71 -5.54
CA PRO A 276 -27.85 -11.95 -5.01
C PRO A 276 -27.67 -10.42 -5.09
N ALA A 277 -26.45 -9.91 -4.95
CA ALA A 277 -26.17 -8.46 -5.00
C ALA A 277 -26.40 -7.86 -6.39
N PHE A 278 -26.19 -8.65 -7.45
CA PHE A 278 -26.41 -8.25 -8.84
C PHE A 278 -27.66 -8.89 -9.47
N ALA A 279 -28.31 -9.84 -8.77
CA ALA A 279 -29.48 -10.57 -9.22
C ALA A 279 -30.55 -9.60 -9.74
N LYS A 280 -30.85 -8.54 -8.98
CA LYS A 280 -31.84 -7.53 -9.31
C LYS A 280 -31.53 -6.76 -10.61
N LEU A 281 -30.27 -6.44 -10.90
CA LEU A 281 -29.86 -5.78 -12.15
C LEU A 281 -29.95 -6.71 -13.38
N THR A 282 -29.83 -8.02 -13.17
CA THR A 282 -29.83 -9.01 -14.25
C THR A 282 -31.17 -9.73 -14.43
N TYR A 283 -32.03 -9.73 -13.40
CA TYR A 283 -33.29 -10.46 -13.36
C TYR A 283 -34.29 -9.90 -14.39
N ASP A 284 -34.48 -8.58 -14.44
CA ASP A 284 -35.41 -7.94 -15.38
C ASP A 284 -35.01 -8.23 -16.83
N VAL A 285 -33.72 -8.14 -17.14
CA VAL A 285 -33.17 -8.45 -18.48
C VAL A 285 -33.33 -9.94 -18.83
N SER A 286 -33.19 -10.85 -17.85
CA SER A 286 -33.31 -12.29 -18.08
C SER A 286 -34.77 -12.76 -18.22
N SER A 287 -35.68 -12.22 -17.41
CA SER A 287 -37.11 -12.51 -17.43
C SER A 287 -37.78 -11.98 -18.71
N GLU A 288 -37.44 -10.74 -19.12
CA GLU A 288 -37.95 -10.15 -20.36
C GLU A 288 -37.40 -10.83 -21.62
N ARG A 289 -36.16 -11.32 -21.58
CA ARG A 289 -35.57 -12.15 -22.66
C ARG A 289 -36.24 -13.51 -22.76
N HIS A 290 -36.57 -14.13 -21.62
CA HIS A 290 -37.26 -15.40 -21.59
C HIS A 290 -38.64 -15.28 -22.22
N GLN A 291 -39.44 -14.29 -21.81
CA GLN A 291 -40.75 -14.00 -22.39
C GLN A 291 -40.66 -13.68 -23.90
N ASN A 292 -39.65 -12.93 -24.33
CA ASN A 292 -39.43 -12.66 -25.75
C ASN A 292 -39.07 -13.91 -26.56
N ARG A 293 -38.31 -14.85 -25.99
CA ARG A 293 -38.00 -16.12 -26.67
C ARG A 293 -39.22 -17.03 -26.72
N GLU A 294 -39.99 -17.13 -25.64
CA GLU A 294 -41.24 -17.89 -25.62
C GLU A 294 -42.23 -17.36 -26.65
N LEU A 295 -42.43 -16.04 -26.73
CA LEU A 295 -43.31 -15.45 -27.75
C LEU A 295 -42.81 -15.71 -29.17
N ARG A 296 -41.50 -15.66 -29.41
CA ARG A 296 -40.92 -15.98 -30.72
C ARG A 296 -41.11 -17.46 -31.09
N ALA A 297 -40.96 -18.37 -30.13
CA ALA A 297 -41.21 -19.79 -30.34
C ALA A 297 -42.69 -20.06 -30.65
N LEU A 298 -43.60 -19.38 -29.93
CA LEU A 298 -45.05 -19.45 -30.17
C LEU A 298 -45.42 -18.92 -31.57
N LEU A 299 -44.84 -17.78 -31.97
CA LEU A 299 -45.01 -17.23 -33.32
C LEU A 299 -44.51 -18.19 -34.40
N GLN A 300 -43.33 -18.80 -34.20
CA GLN A 300 -42.77 -19.75 -35.15
C GLN A 300 -43.61 -21.03 -35.25
N ALA A 301 -44.17 -21.51 -34.14
CA ALA A 301 -45.09 -22.64 -34.13
C ALA A 301 -46.38 -22.32 -34.90
N ARG A 302 -46.97 -21.14 -34.69
CA ARG A 302 -48.16 -20.69 -35.43
C ARG A 302 -47.91 -20.44 -36.92
N GLU A 303 -46.75 -19.92 -37.28
CA GLU A 303 -46.33 -19.81 -38.69
C GLU A 303 -46.17 -21.19 -39.34
N GLY A 304 -45.71 -22.19 -38.58
CA GLY A 304 -45.68 -23.60 -38.97
C GLY A 304 -47.08 -24.19 -39.22
N GLU A 305 -48.03 -23.94 -38.30
CA GLU A 305 -49.42 -24.37 -38.48
C GLU A 305 -50.06 -23.72 -39.72
N LEU A 306 -49.85 -22.43 -39.94
CA LEU A 306 -50.34 -21.73 -41.13
C LEU A 306 -49.76 -22.32 -42.42
N THR A 307 -48.49 -22.68 -42.44
CA THR A 307 -47.87 -23.33 -43.62
C THR A 307 -48.45 -24.71 -43.86
N GLN A 308 -48.73 -25.47 -42.81
CA GLN A 308 -49.36 -26.78 -42.90
C GLN A 308 -50.81 -26.68 -43.42
N ILE A 309 -51.63 -25.80 -42.85
CA ILE A 309 -53.01 -25.55 -43.32
C ILE A 309 -53.02 -25.09 -44.77
N THR A 310 -52.06 -24.23 -45.16
CA THR A 310 -51.94 -23.76 -46.56
C THR A 310 -51.61 -24.93 -47.52
N ALA A 311 -50.75 -25.86 -47.09
CA ALA A 311 -50.42 -27.05 -47.87
C ALA A 311 -51.61 -28.02 -47.99
N GLU A 312 -52.39 -28.20 -46.92
CA GLU A 312 -53.61 -29.03 -46.93
C GLU A 312 -54.69 -28.44 -47.86
N ILE A 313 -54.91 -27.12 -47.84
CA ILE A 313 -55.80 -26.43 -48.79
C ILE A 313 -55.35 -26.65 -50.23
N ALA A 314 -54.05 -26.57 -50.51
CA ALA A 314 -53.52 -26.81 -51.85
C ALA A 314 -53.76 -28.27 -52.32
N GLN A 315 -53.50 -29.25 -51.45
CA GLN A 315 -53.76 -30.66 -51.75
C GLN A 315 -55.25 -30.96 -51.98
N LEU A 316 -56.14 -30.36 -51.19
CA LEU A 316 -57.59 -30.53 -51.35
C LEU A 316 -58.10 -29.86 -52.63
N ARG A 317 -57.55 -28.70 -53.02
CA ARG A 317 -57.85 -28.06 -54.32
C ARG A 317 -57.43 -28.94 -55.50
N ASP A 318 -56.25 -29.52 -55.43
CA ASP A 318 -55.75 -30.44 -56.47
C ASP A 318 -56.60 -31.72 -56.53
N ALA A 319 -57.03 -32.26 -55.39
CA ALA A 319 -57.92 -33.41 -55.31
C ALA A 319 -59.35 -33.11 -55.81
N GLN A 320 -59.86 -31.88 -55.57
CA GLN A 320 -61.17 -31.43 -56.02
C GLN A 320 -61.22 -31.14 -57.53
N LEU A 321 -60.10 -30.69 -58.13
CA LEU A 321 -59.96 -30.64 -59.59
C LEU A 321 -60.02 -32.04 -60.24
N ALA A 322 -59.71 -33.09 -59.48
CA ALA A 322 -59.78 -34.48 -59.90
C ALA A 322 -61.11 -35.19 -59.58
N SER A 323 -61.98 -34.61 -58.75
CA SER A 323 -63.25 -35.19 -58.28
C SER A 323 -64.38 -34.16 -58.32
N GLU A 324 -65.33 -34.33 -59.25
CA GLU A 324 -66.49 -33.45 -59.41
C GLU A 324 -67.46 -33.59 -58.21
N GLY A 325 -67.31 -32.72 -57.20
CA GLY A 325 -68.46 -32.21 -56.45
C GLY A 325 -68.42 -32.23 -54.93
N GLN A 326 -67.40 -32.77 -54.24
CA GLN A 326 -67.48 -32.96 -52.78
C GLN A 326 -66.50 -32.18 -51.90
N GLY A 327 -65.43 -31.58 -52.45
CA GLY A 327 -64.43 -30.85 -51.63
C GLY A 327 -64.77 -29.39 -51.28
N SER A 328 -65.86 -28.83 -51.83
CA SER A 328 -66.06 -27.36 -51.79
C SER A 328 -66.40 -26.81 -50.41
N GLU A 329 -67.06 -27.59 -49.55
CA GLU A 329 -67.39 -27.16 -48.18
C GLU A 329 -66.18 -27.25 -47.25
N ASP A 330 -65.34 -28.29 -47.41
CA ASP A 330 -64.11 -28.46 -46.63
C ASP A 330 -63.07 -27.37 -46.95
N ILE A 331 -62.94 -26.99 -48.24
CA ILE A 331 -62.06 -25.88 -48.65
C ILE A 331 -62.55 -24.55 -48.07
N GLN A 332 -63.86 -24.27 -48.10
CA GLN A 332 -64.41 -23.03 -47.51
C GLN A 332 -64.23 -22.98 -45.99
N SER A 333 -64.38 -24.12 -45.30
CA SER A 333 -64.11 -24.23 -43.87
C SER A 333 -62.64 -23.95 -43.53
N LEU A 334 -61.71 -24.56 -44.27
CA LEU A 334 -60.27 -24.35 -44.07
C LEU A 334 -59.81 -22.95 -44.46
N GLU A 335 -60.40 -22.34 -45.49
CA GLU A 335 -60.14 -20.94 -45.87
C GLU A 335 -60.60 -19.96 -44.77
N ALA A 336 -61.76 -20.23 -44.14
CA ALA A 336 -62.25 -19.43 -43.01
C ALA A 336 -61.35 -19.61 -41.76
N GLN A 337 -60.87 -20.82 -41.49
CA GLN A 337 -59.91 -21.08 -40.42
C GLN A 337 -58.57 -20.39 -40.66
N LEU A 338 -58.06 -20.42 -41.90
CA LEU A 338 -56.82 -19.74 -42.30
C LEU A 338 -56.93 -18.22 -42.12
N GLU A 339 -58.06 -17.63 -42.49
CA GLU A 339 -58.26 -16.18 -42.38
C GLU A 339 -58.41 -15.73 -40.92
N ASN A 340 -59.10 -16.50 -40.08
CA ASN A 340 -59.16 -16.25 -38.64
C ASN A 340 -57.76 -16.39 -38.00
N ALA A 341 -57.01 -17.45 -38.31
CA ALA A 341 -55.65 -17.63 -37.81
C ALA A 341 -54.70 -16.51 -38.26
N ARG A 342 -54.88 -15.95 -39.47
CA ARG A 342 -54.14 -14.77 -39.94
C ARG A 342 -54.49 -13.51 -39.17
N LEU A 343 -55.76 -13.25 -38.92
CA LEU A 343 -56.21 -12.07 -38.16
C LEU A 343 -55.74 -12.13 -36.70
N GLU A 344 -55.79 -13.29 -36.07
CA GLU A 344 -55.26 -13.52 -34.72
C GLU A 344 -53.74 -13.32 -34.68
N LEU A 345 -53.00 -13.89 -35.64
CA LEU A 345 -51.56 -13.72 -35.74
C LEU A 345 -51.16 -12.25 -35.94
N GLU A 346 -51.91 -11.50 -36.75
CA GLU A 346 -51.61 -10.09 -37.02
C GLU A 346 -51.91 -9.20 -35.79
N ALA A 347 -52.95 -9.53 -35.03
CA ALA A 347 -53.25 -8.88 -33.75
C ALA A 347 -52.16 -9.17 -32.70
N GLU A 348 -51.68 -10.41 -32.62
CA GLU A 348 -50.57 -10.79 -31.75
C GLU A 348 -49.24 -10.15 -32.17
N LYS A 349 -48.94 -10.09 -33.48
CA LYS A 349 -47.77 -9.37 -34.03
C LYS A 349 -47.81 -7.88 -33.71
N SER A 350 -48.97 -7.25 -33.84
CA SER A 350 -49.17 -5.83 -33.49
C SER A 350 -48.94 -5.58 -32.01
N LYS A 351 -49.46 -6.46 -31.15
CA LYS A 351 -49.26 -6.38 -29.70
C LYS A 351 -47.79 -6.57 -29.32
N LEU A 352 -47.12 -7.57 -29.89
CA LEU A 352 -45.69 -7.81 -29.67
C LEU A 352 -44.82 -6.64 -30.13
N ALA A 353 -45.16 -6.02 -31.27
CA ALA A 353 -44.43 -4.84 -31.76
C ALA A 353 -44.57 -3.64 -30.80
N SER A 354 -45.75 -3.46 -30.18
CA SER A 354 -45.98 -2.43 -29.16
C SER A 354 -45.21 -2.72 -27.88
N ASP A 355 -45.23 -3.97 -27.41
CA ASP A 355 -44.52 -4.38 -26.19
C ASP A 355 -43.00 -4.25 -26.37
N LEU A 356 -42.47 -4.63 -27.55
CA LEU A 356 -41.07 -4.45 -27.93
C LEU A 356 -40.65 -2.98 -27.98
N ALA A 357 -41.53 -2.07 -28.43
CA ALA A 357 -41.24 -0.64 -28.43
C ALA A 357 -41.15 -0.09 -27.00
N SER A 358 -42.11 -0.45 -26.14
CA SER A 358 -42.12 -0.05 -24.73
C SER A 358 -40.90 -0.59 -23.97
N LEU A 359 -40.49 -1.83 -24.24
CA LEU A 359 -39.28 -2.45 -23.68
C LEU A 359 -38.02 -1.71 -24.12
N ARG A 360 -37.95 -1.28 -25.39
CA ARG A 360 -36.81 -0.53 -25.91
C ARG A 360 -36.68 0.83 -25.24
N ASP A 361 -37.82 1.50 -25.00
CA ASP A 361 -37.84 2.78 -24.29
C ASP A 361 -37.46 2.62 -22.82
N HIS A 362 -37.90 1.54 -22.16
CA HIS A 362 -37.51 1.23 -20.78
C HIS A 362 -36.01 0.90 -20.68
N ALA A 363 -35.48 0.09 -21.60
CA ALA A 363 -34.05 -0.24 -21.68
C ALA A 363 -33.20 1.00 -21.91
N ASN A 364 -33.62 1.91 -22.80
CA ASN A 364 -32.93 3.18 -23.04
C ASN A 364 -32.95 4.09 -21.80
N ALA A 365 -34.05 4.10 -21.04
CA ALA A 365 -34.16 4.87 -19.80
C ALA A 365 -33.25 4.31 -18.70
N VAL A 366 -33.21 2.99 -18.55
CA VAL A 366 -32.30 2.30 -17.61
C VAL A 366 -30.83 2.47 -18.02
N GLU A 367 -30.51 2.42 -19.32
CA GLU A 367 -29.16 2.68 -19.83
C GLU A 367 -28.72 4.13 -19.58
N ALA A 368 -29.64 5.09 -19.72
CA ALA A 368 -29.36 6.49 -19.40
C ALA A 368 -29.11 6.68 -17.89
N ASP A 369 -29.92 6.07 -17.03
CA ASP A 369 -29.78 6.12 -15.57
C ASP A 369 -28.49 5.45 -15.08
N LEU A 370 -28.14 4.29 -15.66
CA LEU A 370 -26.86 3.61 -15.42
C LEU A 370 -25.67 4.46 -15.88
N ARG A 371 -25.76 5.14 -17.03
CA ARG A 371 -24.68 6.04 -17.49
C ARG A 371 -24.49 7.23 -16.56
N THR A 372 -25.56 7.82 -16.06
CA THR A 372 -25.49 8.91 -15.09
C THR A 372 -24.89 8.42 -13.77
N THR A 373 -25.37 7.29 -13.26
CA THR A 373 -24.83 6.68 -12.04
C THR A 373 -23.35 6.31 -12.20
N LEU A 374 -22.95 5.79 -13.36
CA LEU A 374 -21.55 5.45 -13.63
C LEU A 374 -20.66 6.70 -13.68
N ALA A 375 -21.14 7.78 -14.31
CA ALA A 375 -20.43 9.06 -14.33
C ALA A 375 -20.28 9.68 -12.93
N ASP A 376 -21.31 9.56 -12.09
CA ASP A 376 -21.26 9.99 -10.69
C ASP A 376 -20.25 9.13 -9.90
N LYS A 377 -20.21 7.81 -10.13
CA LYS A 377 -19.25 6.91 -9.48
C LYS A 377 -17.81 7.10 -9.96
N GLU A 378 -17.61 7.45 -11.23
CA GLU A 378 -16.29 7.84 -11.76
C GLU A 378 -15.80 9.17 -11.17
N ALA A 379 -16.71 10.14 -10.96
CA ALA A 379 -16.40 11.40 -10.29
C ALA A 379 -16.05 11.18 -8.80
N ASP A 380 -16.81 10.32 -8.10
CA ASP A 380 -16.55 9.93 -6.72
C ASP A 380 -15.19 9.20 -6.61
N ALA A 381 -14.88 8.28 -7.53
CA ALA A 381 -13.60 7.57 -7.57
C ALA A 381 -12.41 8.50 -7.85
N ALA A 382 -12.59 9.50 -8.72
CA ALA A 382 -11.60 10.54 -8.95
C ALA A 382 -11.35 11.39 -7.70
N ALA A 383 -12.41 11.74 -6.95
CA ALA A 383 -12.29 12.47 -5.69
C ALA A 383 -11.56 11.65 -4.61
N LEU A 384 -11.83 10.35 -4.52
CA LEU A 384 -11.13 9.43 -3.62
C LEU A 384 -9.64 9.30 -3.98
N SER A 385 -9.33 9.17 -5.26
CA SER A 385 -7.95 9.10 -5.75
C SER A 385 -7.18 10.40 -5.49
N ALA A 386 -7.83 11.56 -5.62
CA ALA A 386 -7.21 12.85 -5.32
C ALA A 386 -6.89 13.00 -3.83
N ALA A 387 -7.84 12.63 -2.95
CA ALA A 387 -7.64 12.65 -1.51
C ALA A 387 -6.51 11.69 -1.06
N GLN A 388 -6.36 10.53 -1.71
CA GLN A 388 -5.23 9.62 -1.49
C GLN A 388 -3.90 10.23 -1.92
N GLY A 389 -3.85 10.96 -3.04
CA GLY A 389 -2.66 11.69 -3.49
C GLY A 389 -2.23 12.79 -2.52
N ASP A 390 -3.19 13.54 -1.96
CA ASP A 390 -2.92 14.56 -0.95
C ASP A 390 -2.34 13.94 0.34
N ILE A 391 -2.89 12.81 0.80
CA ILE A 391 -2.39 12.08 1.97
C ILE A 391 -0.96 11.59 1.75
N GLU A 392 -0.63 11.09 0.56
CA GLU A 392 0.73 10.62 0.26
C GLU A 392 1.73 11.78 0.19
N THR A 393 1.32 12.92 -0.35
CA THR A 393 2.15 14.15 -0.37
C THR A 393 2.44 14.63 1.05
N LEU A 394 1.42 14.68 1.92
CA LEU A 394 1.59 15.04 3.33
C LEU A 394 2.47 14.02 4.09
N ARG A 395 2.40 12.73 3.76
CA ARG A 395 3.30 11.70 4.34
C ARG A 395 4.75 11.94 3.94
N GLN A 396 4.99 12.29 2.67
CA GLN A 396 6.33 12.60 2.18
C GLN A 396 6.91 13.85 2.87
N GLU A 397 6.14 14.94 2.95
CA GLU A 397 6.56 16.16 3.66
C GLU A 397 6.92 15.88 5.13
N LEU A 398 6.11 15.05 5.81
CA LEU A 398 6.33 14.68 7.20
C LEU A 398 7.56 13.76 7.37
N SER A 399 7.86 12.91 6.38
CA SER A 399 9.09 12.12 6.33
C SER A 399 10.33 12.98 6.14
N ASP A 400 10.26 13.98 5.25
CA ASP A 400 11.36 14.91 4.96
C ASP A 400 11.67 15.79 6.18
N HIS A 401 10.65 16.27 6.88
CA HIS A 401 10.82 17.02 8.13
C HIS A 401 11.48 16.17 9.23
N ARG A 402 11.14 14.87 9.34
CA ARG A 402 11.80 13.96 10.28
C ARG A 402 13.27 13.72 9.93
N HIS A 403 13.60 13.55 8.65
CA HIS A 403 14.99 13.40 8.21
C HIS A 403 15.81 14.64 8.54
N GLN A 404 15.33 15.83 8.18
CA GLN A 404 16.02 17.09 8.49
C GLN A 404 16.22 17.29 10.00
N LEU A 405 15.25 16.90 10.82
CA LEU A 405 15.36 16.97 12.28
C LEU A 405 16.40 15.97 12.81
N GLY A 406 16.48 14.77 12.23
CA GLY A 406 17.52 13.78 12.53
C GLY A 406 18.93 14.26 12.19
N ASP A 407 19.11 14.88 11.02
CA ASP A 407 20.41 15.40 10.56
C ASP A 407 20.94 16.53 11.46
N VAL A 408 20.05 17.43 11.90
CA VAL A 408 20.42 18.51 12.83
C VAL A 408 20.81 17.93 14.20
N GLN A 409 20.08 16.91 14.68
CA GLN A 409 20.39 16.23 15.95
C GLN A 409 21.73 15.49 15.91
N SER A 410 22.05 14.79 14.82
CA SER A 410 23.33 14.10 14.69
C SER A 410 24.49 15.08 14.62
N THR A 411 24.32 16.18 13.87
CA THR A 411 25.34 17.23 13.77
C THR A 411 25.58 17.92 15.11
N LEU A 412 24.51 18.23 15.86
CA LEU A 412 24.62 18.81 17.19
C LEU A 412 25.40 17.89 18.14
N ARG A 413 25.06 16.60 18.16
CA ARG A 413 25.74 15.59 18.99
C ARG A 413 27.23 15.47 18.67
N GLN A 414 27.59 15.49 17.39
CA GLN A 414 28.98 15.46 16.96
C GLN A 414 29.75 16.70 17.47
N ARG A 415 29.15 17.89 17.38
CA ARG A 415 29.79 19.13 17.87
C ARG A 415 29.93 19.16 19.39
N GLU A 416 28.94 18.66 20.14
CA GLU A 416 29.03 18.51 21.59
C GLU A 416 30.18 17.56 22.00
N GLU A 417 30.39 16.48 21.24
CA GLU A 417 31.50 15.55 21.45
C GLU A 417 32.87 16.17 21.13
N GLU A 418 32.98 16.93 20.04
CA GLU A 418 34.20 17.70 19.70
C GLU A 418 34.55 18.74 20.77
N ILE A 419 33.54 19.43 21.33
CA ILE A 419 33.72 20.35 22.46
C ILE A 419 34.24 19.60 23.70
N ALA A 420 33.66 18.46 24.03
CA ALA A 420 34.09 17.64 25.18
C ALA A 420 35.56 17.18 25.02
N GLN A 421 35.95 16.74 23.82
CA GLN A 421 37.32 16.35 23.51
C GLN A 421 38.30 17.54 23.63
N THR A 422 37.89 18.71 23.13
CA THR A 422 38.72 19.93 23.20
C THR A 422 38.91 20.38 24.65
N LEU A 423 37.86 20.34 25.47
CA LEU A 423 37.93 20.64 26.90
C LEU A 423 38.85 19.66 27.66
N ALA A 424 38.78 18.36 27.35
CA ALA A 424 39.67 17.37 27.96
C ALA A 424 41.15 17.61 27.58
N SER A 425 41.41 18.00 26.32
CA SER A 425 42.77 18.36 25.88
C SER A 425 43.30 19.63 26.56
N LEU A 426 42.44 20.62 26.80
CA LEU A 426 42.79 21.83 27.55
C LEU A 426 43.14 21.52 29.01
N ASP A 427 42.40 20.62 29.66
CA ASP A 427 42.66 20.21 31.04
C ASP A 427 44.00 19.48 31.18
N ASP A 428 44.31 18.57 30.23
CA ASP A 428 45.60 17.88 30.19
C ASP A 428 46.77 18.86 30.00
N LYS A 429 46.64 19.84 29.11
CA LYS A 429 47.66 20.89 28.91
C LYS A 429 47.84 21.78 30.15
N HIS A 430 46.76 22.16 30.83
CA HIS A 430 46.85 22.88 32.10
C HIS A 430 47.58 22.05 33.16
N HIS A 431 47.35 20.74 33.21
CA HIS A 431 48.06 19.86 34.13
C HIS A 431 49.56 19.78 33.82
N GLN A 432 49.93 19.68 32.55
CA GLN A 432 51.34 19.70 32.11
C GLN A 432 52.03 21.02 32.46
N LEU A 433 51.36 22.16 32.27
CA LEU A 433 51.89 23.48 32.65
C LEU A 433 52.13 23.58 34.17
N ALA A 434 51.17 23.14 34.98
CA ALA A 434 51.31 23.13 36.44
C ALA A 434 52.47 22.25 36.92
N GLN A 435 52.71 21.09 36.27
CA GLN A 435 53.85 20.23 36.55
C GLN A 435 55.18 20.92 36.19
N ALA A 436 55.25 21.62 35.05
CA ALA A 436 56.43 22.36 34.63
C ALA A 436 56.75 23.52 35.59
N GLU A 437 55.74 24.27 36.04
CA GLU A 437 55.89 25.35 37.03
C GLU A 437 56.38 24.83 38.39
N ALA A 438 55.83 23.71 38.86
CA ALA A 438 56.28 23.07 40.10
C ALA A 438 57.74 22.61 39.99
N GLY A 439 58.15 22.07 38.84
CA GLY A 439 59.54 21.71 38.56
C GLY A 439 60.48 22.92 38.58
N ARG A 440 60.04 24.07 38.04
CA ARG A 440 60.80 25.33 38.08
C ARG A 440 61.00 25.83 39.52
N MET A 441 59.93 25.88 40.31
CA MET A 441 60.01 26.33 41.72
C MET A 441 60.94 25.45 42.57
N ALA A 442 60.94 24.14 42.33
CA ALA A 442 61.85 23.23 43.02
C ALA A 442 63.33 23.51 42.67
N ALA A 443 63.63 23.86 41.43
CA ALA A 443 64.99 24.22 40.99
C ALA A 443 65.45 25.57 41.57
N GLU A 444 64.57 26.58 41.61
CA GLU A 444 64.85 27.88 42.23
C GLU A 444 65.18 27.73 43.74
N GLY A 445 64.42 26.90 44.46
CA GLY A 445 64.68 26.63 45.87
C GLY A 445 66.02 25.92 46.14
N GLN A 446 66.49 25.06 45.23
CA GLN A 446 67.82 24.44 45.35
C GLN A 446 68.95 25.46 45.17
N LEU A 447 68.77 26.44 44.27
CA LEU A 447 69.75 27.49 44.01
C LEU A 447 69.93 28.42 45.22
N GLU A 448 68.83 28.84 45.86
CA GLU A 448 68.89 29.69 47.07
C GLU A 448 69.70 29.01 48.19
N VAL A 449 69.54 27.71 48.37
CA VAL A 449 70.30 26.93 49.37
C VAL A 449 71.80 26.91 49.06
N VAL A 450 72.19 26.84 47.79
CA VAL A 450 73.60 26.87 47.37
C VAL A 450 74.18 28.27 47.55
N GLU A 451 73.45 29.33 47.21
CA GLU A 451 73.89 30.72 47.38
C GLU A 451 74.09 31.08 48.86
N ALA A 452 73.18 30.64 49.75
CA ALA A 452 73.32 30.84 51.20
C ALA A 452 74.59 30.19 51.76
N LYS A 453 74.87 28.93 51.39
CA LYS A 453 76.11 28.23 51.83
C LYS A 453 77.39 28.94 51.38
N LEU A 454 77.35 29.61 50.23
CA LEU A 454 78.49 30.34 49.68
C LEU A 454 78.72 31.68 50.38
N GLN A 455 77.65 32.37 50.78
CA GLN A 455 77.73 33.55 51.63
C GLN A 455 78.35 33.23 53.00
N ASP A 456 77.93 32.13 53.64
CA ASP A 456 78.48 31.69 54.92
C ASP A 456 79.98 31.38 54.83
N ALA A 457 80.42 30.70 53.76
CA ALA A 457 81.82 30.39 53.53
C ALA A 457 82.68 31.67 53.33
N ASN A 458 82.14 32.66 52.62
CA ASN A 458 82.82 33.96 52.43
C ASN A 458 82.96 34.75 53.74
N ALA A 459 81.93 34.74 54.59
CA ALA A 459 81.98 35.38 55.90
C ALA A 459 83.05 34.74 56.82
N TRP A 460 83.22 33.42 56.73
CA TRP A 460 84.23 32.71 57.50
C TRP A 460 85.66 33.08 57.09
N VAL A 461 85.93 33.20 55.78
CA VAL A 461 87.25 33.64 55.30
C VAL A 461 87.56 35.09 55.66
N PHE A 462 86.57 35.97 55.69
CA PHE A 462 86.76 37.34 56.18
C PHE A 462 87.17 37.38 57.67
N THR A 463 86.59 36.49 58.48
CA THR A 463 86.91 36.37 59.92
C THR A 463 88.36 35.90 60.12
N LEU A 464 88.78 34.86 59.40
CA LEU A 464 90.17 34.35 59.45
C LEU A 464 91.20 35.38 58.95
N ALA A 465 90.86 36.19 57.95
CA ALA A 465 91.73 37.29 57.50
C ALA A 465 91.92 38.36 58.60
N GLY A 466 90.89 38.62 59.41
CA GLY A 466 90.97 39.50 60.58
C GLY A 466 91.87 38.94 61.68
N GLU A 467 91.83 37.64 61.94
CA GLU A 467 92.72 36.96 62.89
C GLU A 467 94.17 36.98 62.42
N ARG A 468 94.41 36.71 61.13
CA ARG A 468 95.74 36.83 60.51
C ARG A 468 96.36 38.21 60.75
N LYS A 469 95.58 39.28 60.53
CA LYS A 469 96.03 40.66 60.72
C LYS A 469 96.41 40.95 62.18
N LYS A 470 95.64 40.45 63.15
CA LYS A 470 96.01 40.57 64.58
C LYS A 470 97.34 39.90 64.89
N SER A 471 97.61 38.74 64.31
CA SER A 471 98.90 38.04 64.46
C SER A 471 100.05 38.79 63.79
N GLU A 472 99.83 39.42 62.63
CA GLU A 472 100.81 40.30 61.97
C GLU A 472 101.20 41.50 62.87
N ASP A 473 100.20 42.16 63.47
CA ASP A 473 100.41 43.29 64.37
C ASP A 473 101.18 42.88 65.64
N GLN A 474 100.92 41.68 66.18
CA GLN A 474 101.65 41.14 67.33
C GLN A 474 103.13 40.88 67.02
N VAL A 475 103.44 40.29 65.86
CA VAL A 475 104.83 40.07 65.42
C VAL A 475 105.56 41.40 65.26
N ALA A 476 104.92 42.41 64.67
CA ALA A 476 105.51 43.75 64.51
C ALA A 476 105.82 44.41 65.86
N LEU A 477 104.93 44.29 66.85
CA LEU A 477 105.14 44.81 68.19
C LEU A 477 106.32 44.12 68.91
N LEU A 478 106.42 42.80 68.83
CA LEU A 478 107.51 42.03 69.45
C LEU A 478 108.87 42.37 68.82
N GLN A 479 108.93 42.55 67.50
CA GLN A 479 110.16 42.99 66.81
C GLN A 479 110.61 44.39 67.25
N SER A 480 109.68 45.32 67.44
CA SER A 480 110.00 46.66 67.94
C SER A 480 110.56 46.62 69.38
N ARG A 481 109.97 45.80 70.25
CA ARG A 481 110.46 45.60 71.63
C ARG A 481 111.85 44.96 71.64
N LEU A 482 112.07 43.96 70.79
CA LEU A 482 113.37 43.31 70.63
C LEU A 482 114.46 44.32 70.22
N ALA A 483 114.20 45.13 69.19
CA ALA A 483 115.15 46.14 68.71
C ALA A 483 115.50 47.18 69.79
N THR A 484 114.53 47.53 70.63
CA THR A 484 114.73 48.47 71.75
C THR A 484 115.60 47.85 72.85
N ALA A 485 115.37 46.57 73.18
CA ALA A 485 116.15 45.83 74.17
C ALA A 485 117.60 45.60 73.69
N GLU A 486 117.81 45.22 72.42
CA GLU A 486 119.15 45.05 71.85
C GLU A 486 119.94 46.37 71.83
N LYS A 487 119.27 47.49 71.57
CA LYS A 487 119.89 48.82 71.65
C LYS A 487 120.33 49.16 73.08
N SER A 488 119.51 48.88 74.09
CA SER A 488 119.86 49.16 75.49
C SER A 488 121.00 48.26 75.98
N LEU A 489 121.06 47.00 75.53
CA LEU A 489 122.19 46.09 75.76
C LEU A 489 123.48 46.62 75.12
N SER A 490 123.40 47.13 73.89
CA SER A 490 124.55 47.75 73.20
C SER A 490 125.07 48.98 73.94
N GLU A 491 124.17 49.87 74.39
CA GLU A 491 124.53 51.06 75.16
C GLU A 491 125.16 50.73 76.52
N THR A 492 124.64 49.71 77.23
CA THR A 492 125.20 49.26 78.51
C THR A 492 126.54 48.55 78.34
N SER A 493 126.71 47.76 77.27
CA SER A 493 127.98 47.13 76.89
C SER A 493 129.04 48.18 76.51
N ALA A 494 128.65 49.23 75.77
CA ALA A 494 129.54 50.33 75.43
C ALA A 494 130.00 51.12 76.67
N ARG A 495 129.11 51.31 77.67
CA ARG A 495 129.49 51.90 78.97
C ARG A 495 130.48 51.03 79.74
N LEU A 496 130.35 49.70 79.69
CA LEU A 496 131.34 48.80 80.31
C LEU A 496 132.72 48.92 79.64
N ALA A 497 132.76 49.06 78.31
CA ALA A 497 133.99 49.24 77.54
C ALA A 497 134.68 50.60 77.79
N ASP A 498 133.91 51.68 77.95
CA ASP A 498 134.46 53.03 78.23
C ASP A 498 135.02 53.16 79.66
N VAL A 499 134.39 52.51 80.65
CA VAL A 499 134.81 52.60 82.06
C VAL A 499 135.97 51.61 82.38
N GLN A 500 136.21 50.58 81.57
CA GLN A 500 137.35 49.65 81.71
C GLN A 500 138.74 50.33 81.73
N ASN A 501 138.87 51.60 81.31
CA ASN A 501 140.11 52.37 81.30
C ASN A 501 140.40 53.20 82.56
N ARG A 502 139.57 53.13 83.62
CA ARG A 502 139.82 53.79 84.93
C ARG A 502 139.55 52.80 86.06
N TYR A 503 140.50 52.63 87.00
CA TYR A 503 140.46 51.67 88.12
C TYR A 503 139.09 51.62 88.85
N LEU A 504 138.22 50.67 88.47
CA LEU A 504 136.93 50.40 89.12
C LEU A 504 137.10 49.45 90.31
N SER A 505 136.22 49.59 91.30
CA SER A 505 136.13 48.65 92.42
C SER A 505 135.48 47.32 91.98
N PRO A 506 135.84 46.16 92.60
CA PRO A 506 135.24 44.87 92.25
C PRO A 506 133.70 44.82 92.35
N ALA A 507 133.08 45.63 93.22
CA ALA A 507 131.64 45.66 93.42
C ALA A 507 130.87 46.29 92.23
N GLU A 508 131.40 47.37 91.66
CA GLU A 508 130.76 48.08 90.54
C GLU A 508 130.80 47.27 89.24
N LYS A 509 131.89 46.50 89.03
CA LYS A 509 132.03 45.59 87.90
C LYS A 509 131.00 44.45 87.95
N SER A 510 130.74 43.89 89.13
CA SER A 510 129.75 42.82 89.31
C SER A 510 128.33 43.29 89.03
N LEU A 511 127.98 44.53 89.40
CA LEU A 511 126.63 45.08 89.17
C LEU A 511 126.34 45.30 87.68
N LEU A 512 127.32 45.77 86.91
CA LEU A 512 127.16 45.97 85.46
C LEU A 512 127.10 44.64 84.70
N LEU A 513 127.90 43.64 85.12
CA LEU A 513 127.85 42.29 84.54
C LEU A 513 126.49 41.64 84.78
N ASN A 514 125.95 41.71 86.01
CA ASN A 514 124.61 41.17 86.29
C ASN A 514 123.52 41.86 85.46
N ARG A 515 123.62 43.18 85.24
CA ARG A 515 122.64 43.91 84.44
C ARG A 515 122.72 43.58 82.94
N ILE A 516 123.91 43.25 82.44
CA ILE A 516 124.10 42.72 81.09
C ILE A 516 123.46 41.33 80.99
N GLU A 517 123.75 40.46 81.95
CA GLU A 517 123.21 39.10 82.03
C GLU A 517 121.67 39.10 82.11
N ASP A 518 121.08 39.96 82.95
CA ASP A 518 119.63 40.16 83.03
C ASP A 518 119.03 40.65 81.71
N SER A 519 119.74 41.54 81.00
CA SER A 519 119.29 42.07 79.70
C SER A 519 119.41 41.04 78.58
N GLU A 520 120.43 40.19 78.61
CA GLU A 520 120.62 39.07 77.68
C GLU A 520 119.52 38.01 77.83
N ILE A 521 119.17 37.64 79.06
CA ILE A 521 118.05 36.72 79.35
C ILE A 521 116.72 37.29 78.82
N LEU A 522 116.50 38.59 79.00
CA LEU A 522 115.27 39.26 78.56
C LEU A 522 115.17 39.35 77.03
N ILE A 523 116.31 39.55 76.35
CA ILE A 523 116.39 39.48 74.88
C ILE A 523 116.15 38.06 74.38
N GLU A 524 116.73 37.04 74.99
CA GLU A 524 116.44 35.64 74.63
C GLU A 524 114.95 35.30 74.81
N GLY A 525 114.34 35.77 75.89
CA GLY A 525 112.89 35.65 76.12
C GLY A 525 112.06 36.30 75.01
N PHE A 526 112.41 37.51 74.58
CA PHE A 526 111.73 38.16 73.45
C PHE A 526 112.03 37.51 72.10
N ARG A 527 113.23 36.95 71.89
CA ARG A 527 113.54 36.17 70.67
C ARG A 527 112.68 34.92 70.60
N ALA A 528 112.55 34.18 71.68
CA ALA A 528 111.71 32.99 71.76
C ALA A 528 110.23 33.31 71.46
N GLN A 529 109.68 34.36 72.08
CA GLN A 529 108.31 34.81 71.83
C GLN A 529 108.07 35.28 70.39
N ASN A 530 109.04 35.97 69.79
CA ASN A 530 108.94 36.43 68.40
C ASN A 530 108.98 35.25 67.40
N GLU A 531 109.83 34.26 67.65
CA GLU A 531 109.88 33.04 66.82
C GLU A 531 108.60 32.21 66.95
N GLU A 532 108.01 32.12 68.15
CA GLU A 532 106.70 31.48 68.34
C GLU A 532 105.58 32.24 67.61
N ALA A 533 105.54 33.57 67.74
CA ALA A 533 104.56 34.40 67.04
C ALA A 533 104.68 34.31 65.50
N LYS A 534 105.90 34.24 64.96
CA LYS A 534 106.13 34.00 63.53
C LYS A 534 105.59 32.66 63.06
N ARG A 535 105.83 31.57 63.80
CA ARG A 535 105.29 30.24 63.45
C ARG A 535 103.75 30.25 63.43
N ASN A 536 103.13 30.90 64.39
CA ASN A 536 101.67 31.03 64.44
C ASN A 536 101.14 31.85 63.26
N LEU A 537 101.84 32.91 62.85
CA LEU A 537 101.49 33.69 61.66
C LEU A 537 101.64 32.86 60.38
N GLU A 538 102.73 32.09 60.23
CA GLU A 538 102.94 31.20 59.08
C GLU A 538 101.85 30.12 58.99
N ALA A 539 101.45 29.53 60.11
CA ALA A 539 100.34 28.56 60.17
C ALA A 539 99.01 29.19 59.72
N ALA A 540 98.66 30.38 60.26
CA ALA A 540 97.46 31.11 59.88
C ALA A 540 97.49 31.57 58.41
N GLN A 541 98.65 31.97 57.87
CA GLN A 541 98.82 32.31 56.46
C GLN A 541 98.61 31.08 55.57
N SER A 542 99.16 29.92 55.96
CA SER A 542 98.96 28.64 55.28
C SER A 542 97.46 28.28 55.19
N GLU A 543 96.73 28.42 56.30
CA GLU A 543 95.31 28.08 56.38
C GLU A 543 94.44 29.02 55.53
N VAL A 544 94.71 30.32 55.57
CA VAL A 544 94.02 31.31 54.71
C VAL A 544 94.30 31.04 53.23
N VAL A 545 95.52 30.67 52.84
CA VAL A 545 95.86 30.35 51.44
C VAL A 545 95.19 29.04 51.00
N ALA A 546 95.16 28.02 51.84
CA ALA A 546 94.49 26.76 51.54
C ALA A 546 92.97 26.95 51.36
N LEU A 547 92.32 27.68 52.28
CA LEU A 547 90.89 27.98 52.19
C LEU A 547 90.58 28.93 51.02
N SER A 548 91.44 29.90 50.72
CA SER A 548 91.27 30.78 49.55
C SER A 548 91.40 30.03 48.23
N ARG A 549 92.30 29.04 48.13
CA ARG A 549 92.36 28.12 46.97
C ARG A 549 91.13 27.24 46.88
N LEU A 550 90.65 26.70 47.99
CA LEU A 550 89.44 25.87 48.00
C LEU A 550 88.20 26.71 47.64
N LEU A 551 88.12 27.96 48.11
CA LEU A 551 87.11 28.93 47.67
C LEU A 551 87.27 29.27 46.20
N GLN A 552 88.47 29.55 45.69
CA GLN A 552 88.68 29.79 44.26
C GLN A 552 88.31 28.58 43.41
N GLN A 553 88.61 27.36 43.87
CA GLN A 553 88.23 26.12 43.20
C GLN A 553 86.71 25.94 43.22
N ARG A 554 86.05 26.18 44.36
CA ARG A 554 84.58 26.14 44.47
C ARG A 554 83.89 27.27 43.68
N GLN A 555 84.50 28.44 43.62
CA GLN A 555 84.04 29.58 42.81
C GLN A 555 84.25 29.31 41.33
N ALA A 556 85.33 28.62 40.95
CA ALA A 556 85.58 28.16 39.59
C ALA A 556 84.61 27.03 39.21
N GLU A 557 84.33 26.08 40.10
CA GLU A 557 83.26 25.08 39.92
C GLU A 557 81.90 25.76 39.74
N LEU A 558 81.57 26.81 40.51
CA LEU A 558 80.36 27.62 40.31
C LEU A 558 80.36 28.46 39.01
N ASN A 559 81.53 28.91 38.57
CA ASN A 559 81.67 29.67 37.32
C ASN A 559 81.68 28.74 36.09
N ASP A 560 82.12 27.49 36.20
CA ASP A 560 81.86 26.43 35.22
C ASP A 560 80.38 25.99 35.28
N ASP A 561 79.74 26.11 36.45
CA ASP A 561 78.28 26.12 36.62
C ASP A 561 77.59 27.39 36.09
N ALA A 562 78.33 28.28 35.39
CA ALA A 562 77.71 29.11 34.37
C ALA A 562 77.05 28.26 33.28
N SER A 563 77.43 26.98 33.14
CA SER A 563 76.62 25.95 32.45
C SER A 563 75.25 25.78 33.10
N VAL A 564 75.11 25.76 34.42
CA VAL A 564 73.81 25.68 35.09
C VAL A 564 73.06 27.00 35.02
N LYS A 565 73.69 28.17 35.18
CA LYS A 565 73.00 29.46 34.93
C LYS A 565 72.61 29.66 33.46
N ALA A 566 73.43 29.20 32.51
CA ALA A 566 73.12 29.22 31.08
C ALA A 566 72.10 28.14 30.70
N GLN A 567 72.14 26.95 31.31
CA GLN A 567 71.12 25.91 31.17
C GLN A 567 69.82 26.35 31.85
N MET A 568 69.85 27.08 32.95
CA MET A 568 68.67 27.65 33.59
C MET A 568 68.12 28.80 32.76
N ALA A 569 68.95 29.70 32.22
CA ALA A 569 68.50 30.74 31.30
C ALA A 569 67.98 30.16 29.96
N LEU A 570 68.61 29.08 29.47
CA LEU A 570 68.13 28.32 28.32
C LEU A 570 66.83 27.61 28.65
N ARG A 571 66.71 26.99 29.83
CA ARG A 571 65.52 26.28 30.30
C ARG A 571 64.40 27.24 30.68
N GLU A 572 64.71 28.43 31.15
CA GLU A 572 63.78 29.53 31.41
C GLU A 572 63.32 30.12 30.08
N ASN A 573 64.20 30.28 29.09
CA ASN A 573 63.79 30.62 27.72
C ASN A 573 62.99 29.51 27.06
N GLU A 574 63.33 28.23 27.26
CA GLU A 574 62.59 27.06 26.77
C GLU A 574 61.24 26.95 27.47
N LEU A 575 61.17 27.17 28.79
CA LEU A 575 59.93 27.20 29.56
C LEU A 575 59.08 28.42 29.20
N THR A 576 59.70 29.57 28.90
CA THR A 576 58.98 30.77 28.45
C THR A 576 58.47 30.58 27.03
N ALA A 577 59.27 29.97 26.13
CA ALA A 577 58.85 29.61 24.78
C ALA A 577 57.76 28.52 24.80
N LEU A 578 57.88 27.53 25.68
CA LEU A 578 56.90 26.48 25.89
C LEU A 578 55.63 27.03 26.54
N ALA A 579 55.73 27.96 27.49
CA ALA A 579 54.59 28.66 28.09
C ALA A 579 53.90 29.56 27.07
N GLU A 580 54.65 30.24 26.20
CA GLU A 580 54.09 31.05 25.12
C GLU A 580 53.44 30.19 24.03
N ASP A 581 54.04 29.05 23.67
CA ASP A 581 53.45 28.06 22.77
C ASP A 581 52.18 27.45 23.39
N PHE A 582 52.21 27.07 24.67
CA PHE A 582 51.01 26.63 25.39
C PHE A 582 49.96 27.72 25.47
N ARG A 583 50.35 28.99 25.68
CA ARG A 583 49.43 30.13 25.68
C ARG A 583 48.78 30.32 24.32
N LEU A 584 49.54 30.28 23.23
CA LEU A 584 49.04 30.38 21.87
C LEU A 584 48.12 29.20 21.51
N GLN A 585 48.49 27.98 21.87
CA GLN A 585 47.66 26.79 21.68
C GLN A 585 46.39 26.82 22.55
N THR A 586 46.47 27.39 23.76
CA THR A 586 45.31 27.59 24.65
C THR A 586 44.37 28.65 24.10
N GLU A 587 44.89 29.76 23.55
CA GLU A 587 44.07 30.78 22.90
C GLU A 587 43.45 30.28 21.60
N ASP A 588 44.17 29.52 20.78
CA ASP A 588 43.61 28.85 19.59
C ASP A 588 42.53 27.82 19.99
N ALA A 589 42.75 27.02 21.04
CA ALA A 589 41.75 26.10 21.56
C ALA A 589 40.51 26.83 22.13
N LYS A 590 40.70 27.96 22.84
CA LYS A 590 39.59 28.80 23.31
C LYS A 590 38.81 29.45 22.17
N GLN A 591 39.50 29.88 21.10
CA GLN A 591 38.84 30.41 19.91
C GLN A 591 38.02 29.34 19.19
N ARG A 592 38.58 28.14 19.00
CA ARG A 592 37.86 26.99 18.44
C ARG A 592 36.67 26.59 19.31
N LEU A 593 36.85 26.60 20.63
CA LEU A 593 35.77 26.35 21.59
C LEU A 593 34.67 27.41 21.51
N ALA A 594 35.02 28.70 21.41
CA ALA A 594 34.05 29.79 21.27
C ALA A 594 33.26 29.69 19.95
N VAL A 595 33.92 29.34 18.85
CA VAL A 595 33.27 29.09 17.56
C VAL A 595 32.34 27.88 17.66
N ALA A 596 32.80 26.74 18.17
CA ALA A 596 31.99 25.54 18.34
C ALA A 596 30.79 25.76 19.29
N GLN A 597 30.97 26.49 20.40
CA GLN A 597 29.89 26.87 21.30
C GLN A 597 28.86 27.78 20.61
N SER A 598 29.30 28.71 19.76
CA SER A 598 28.39 29.54 18.97
C SER A 598 27.61 28.74 17.93
N GLU A 599 28.25 27.74 17.30
CA GLU A 599 27.62 26.81 16.37
C GLU A 599 26.58 25.93 17.08
N VAL A 600 26.89 25.40 18.27
CA VAL A 600 25.95 24.63 19.10
C VAL A 600 24.73 25.49 19.48
N VAL A 601 24.92 26.77 19.84
CA VAL A 601 23.82 27.70 20.12
C VAL A 601 22.97 27.96 18.86
N ALA A 602 23.61 28.13 17.70
CA ALA A 602 22.91 28.31 16.43
C ALA A 602 22.12 27.06 16.02
N LEU A 603 22.72 25.87 16.11
CA LEU A 603 22.09 24.58 15.84
C LEU A 603 20.96 24.29 16.84
N SER A 604 21.12 24.65 18.11
CA SER A 604 20.07 24.51 19.13
C SER A 604 18.86 25.41 18.84
N ARG A 605 19.09 26.65 18.38
CA ARG A 605 18.02 27.54 17.91
C ARG A 605 17.35 27.03 16.66
N LEU A 606 18.13 26.52 15.70
CA LEU A 606 17.60 25.91 14.49
C LEU A 606 16.77 24.66 14.83
N LEU A 607 17.23 23.84 15.78
CA LEU A 607 16.50 22.68 16.29
C LEU A 607 15.21 23.09 17.01
N GLN A 608 15.22 24.16 17.82
CA GLN A 608 13.99 24.73 18.40
C GLN A 608 13.04 25.27 17.33
N GLN A 609 13.56 25.94 16.30
CA GLN A 609 12.76 26.44 15.17
C GLN A 609 12.14 25.28 14.38
N ARG A 610 12.91 24.22 14.07
CA ARG A 610 12.43 23.01 13.40
C ARG A 610 11.47 22.18 14.27
N GLN A 611 11.65 22.16 15.59
CA GLN A 611 10.69 21.58 16.54
C GLN A 611 9.40 22.40 16.62
N ALA A 612 9.47 23.73 16.49
CA ALA A 612 8.30 24.59 16.37
C ALA A 612 7.58 24.41 15.02
N GLU A 613 8.31 24.14 13.94
CA GLU A 613 7.74 23.70 12.65
C GLU A 613 7.15 22.28 12.75
N SER A 614 7.66 21.41 13.63
CA SER A 614 7.05 20.11 13.96
C SER A 614 5.71 20.22 14.71
N THR A 615 5.42 21.35 15.39
CA THR A 615 4.07 21.65 15.88
C THR A 615 3.09 21.91 14.74
N ASP A 616 3.58 22.38 13.58
CA ASP A 616 2.80 22.40 12.34
C ASP A 616 2.63 20.98 11.77
N GLY A 617 3.55 20.06 12.05
CA GLY A 617 3.33 18.61 11.87
C GLY A 617 2.19 18.03 12.73
N ALA A 618 1.86 18.66 13.87
CA ALA A 618 0.65 18.34 14.64
C ALA A 618 -0.61 18.94 13.99
N SER A 619 -0.50 20.10 13.34
CA SER A 619 -1.53 20.66 12.43
C SER A 619 -1.74 19.76 11.21
N VAL A 620 -0.69 19.25 10.58
CA VAL A 620 -0.76 18.27 9.49
C VAL A 620 -1.35 16.94 9.97
N LYS A 621 -0.98 16.43 11.15
CA LYS A 621 -1.65 15.26 11.75
C LYS A 621 -3.12 15.52 12.07
N ALA A 622 -3.47 16.72 12.54
CA ALA A 622 -4.85 17.11 12.81
C ALA A 622 -5.65 17.27 11.51
N GLN A 623 -5.05 17.80 10.44
CA GLN A 623 -5.62 17.86 9.10
C GLN A 623 -5.78 16.46 8.52
N MET A 624 -4.80 15.57 8.66
CA MET A 624 -4.89 14.16 8.26
C MET A 624 -6.00 13.43 9.05
N ALA A 625 -6.08 13.62 10.36
CA ALA A 625 -7.15 13.03 11.18
C ALA A 625 -8.53 13.61 10.85
N LEU A 626 -8.60 14.92 10.53
CA LEU A 626 -9.81 15.56 10.03
C LEU A 626 -10.20 14.98 8.67
N ARG A 627 -9.23 14.76 7.77
CA ARG A 627 -9.45 14.22 6.43
C ARG A 627 -9.77 12.73 6.44
N GLU A 628 -9.19 11.96 7.36
CA GLU A 628 -9.55 10.57 7.64
C GLU A 628 -10.96 10.48 8.26
N ASN A 629 -11.33 11.40 9.16
CA ASN A 629 -12.68 11.51 9.68
C ASN A 629 -13.68 11.94 8.59
N GLU A 630 -13.31 12.85 7.71
CA GLU A 630 -14.14 13.23 6.55
C GLU A 630 -14.27 12.09 5.56
N LEU A 631 -13.21 11.32 5.29
CA LEU A 631 -13.26 10.08 4.51
C LEU A 631 -14.15 9.03 5.15
N THR A 632 -14.10 8.90 6.47
CA THR A 632 -14.94 7.95 7.23
C THR A 632 -16.40 8.40 7.23
N ALA A 633 -16.67 9.70 7.40
CA ALA A 633 -18.00 10.28 7.31
C ALA A 633 -18.56 10.23 5.87
N LEU A 634 -17.71 10.40 4.86
CA LEU A 634 -18.06 10.22 3.45
C LEU A 634 -18.37 8.75 3.16
N ALA A 635 -17.57 7.81 3.68
CA ALA A 635 -17.79 6.37 3.59
C ALA A 635 -19.07 5.91 4.29
N GLU A 636 -19.39 6.49 5.44
CA GLU A 636 -20.62 6.20 6.18
C GLU A 636 -21.84 6.86 5.52
N GLY A 637 -21.68 8.07 4.95
CA GLY A 637 -22.66 8.70 4.07
C GLY A 637 -22.93 7.86 2.81
N PHE A 638 -21.89 7.28 2.21
CA PHE A 638 -22.02 6.33 1.10
C PHE A 638 -22.79 5.07 1.52
N ARG A 639 -22.54 4.56 2.73
CA ARG A 639 -23.27 3.40 3.27
C ARG A 639 -24.75 3.71 3.46
N LEU A 640 -25.07 4.85 4.07
CA LEU A 640 -26.44 5.29 4.31
C LEU A 640 -27.19 5.61 3.02
N GLN A 641 -26.56 6.31 2.08
CA GLN A 641 -27.17 6.58 0.76
C GLN A 641 -27.37 5.30 -0.05
N LYS A 642 -26.46 4.33 0.06
CA LYS A 642 -26.62 3.00 -0.51
C LYS A 642 -27.81 2.27 0.11
N GLU A 643 -27.94 2.31 1.43
CA GLU A 643 -29.05 1.70 2.17
C GLU A 643 -30.39 2.37 1.83
N GLU A 644 -30.46 3.71 1.75
CA GLU A 644 -31.66 4.46 1.36
C GLU A 644 -32.06 4.21 -0.11
N ALA A 645 -31.09 4.18 -1.02
CA ALA A 645 -31.33 3.83 -2.42
C ALA A 645 -31.82 2.39 -2.55
N GLN A 646 -31.25 1.47 -1.78
CA GLN A 646 -31.62 0.06 -1.76
C GLN A 646 -33.01 -0.16 -1.15
N GLN A 647 -33.37 0.58 -0.11
CA GLN A 647 -34.68 0.55 0.52
C GLN A 647 -35.78 1.21 -0.35
N SER A 648 -35.44 2.31 -1.04
CA SER A 648 -36.34 2.94 -2.01
C SER A 648 -36.59 2.01 -3.21
N LEU A 649 -35.55 1.30 -3.64
CA LEU A 649 -35.61 0.28 -4.69
C LEU A 649 -36.41 -0.96 -4.24
N GLU A 650 -36.28 -1.40 -2.99
CA GLU A 650 -37.12 -2.46 -2.40
C GLU A 650 -38.60 -2.05 -2.33
N THR A 651 -38.87 -0.79 -1.96
CA THR A 651 -40.24 -0.26 -1.89
C THR A 651 -40.86 -0.21 -3.29
N ALA A 652 -40.17 0.39 -4.26
CA ALA A 652 -40.64 0.46 -5.65
C ALA A 652 -40.87 -0.93 -6.25
N GLN A 653 -40.02 -1.91 -5.92
CA GLN A 653 -40.21 -3.28 -6.39
C GLN A 653 -41.33 -4.04 -5.70
N SER A 654 -41.54 -3.80 -4.39
CA SER A 654 -42.69 -4.36 -3.68
C SER A 654 -44.01 -3.86 -4.28
N GLU A 655 -44.04 -2.61 -4.73
CA GLU A 655 -45.18 -2.01 -5.44
C GLU A 655 -45.36 -2.60 -6.84
N VAL A 656 -44.28 -2.82 -7.60
CA VAL A 656 -44.32 -3.50 -8.90
C VAL A 656 -44.80 -4.95 -8.78
N VAL A 657 -44.33 -5.69 -7.78
CA VAL A 657 -44.78 -7.06 -7.49
C VAL A 657 -46.24 -7.09 -7.04
N ALA A 658 -46.67 -6.14 -6.19
CA ALA A 658 -48.06 -6.02 -5.75
C ALA A 658 -48.99 -5.70 -6.93
N LEU A 659 -48.56 -4.81 -7.83
CA LEU A 659 -49.28 -4.46 -9.05
C LEU A 659 -49.33 -5.64 -10.03
N SER A 660 -48.22 -6.35 -10.24
CA SER A 660 -48.14 -7.55 -11.09
C SER A 660 -49.07 -8.67 -10.60
N LYS A 661 -49.09 -8.93 -9.28
CA LYS A 661 -49.99 -9.92 -8.66
C LYS A 661 -51.47 -9.55 -8.77
N LEU A 662 -51.79 -8.25 -8.67
CA LEU A 662 -53.14 -7.72 -8.84
C LEU A 662 -53.57 -7.79 -10.32
N LEU A 663 -52.63 -7.62 -11.25
CA LEU A 663 -52.82 -7.80 -12.69
C LEU A 663 -53.07 -9.27 -13.05
N GLN A 664 -52.32 -10.18 -12.44
CA GLN A 664 -52.47 -11.64 -12.60
C GLN A 664 -53.79 -12.16 -12.01
N GLN A 665 -54.22 -11.63 -10.84
CA GLN A 665 -55.54 -11.93 -10.26
C GLN A 665 -56.69 -11.42 -11.14
N ARG A 666 -56.55 -10.24 -11.74
CA ARG A 666 -57.56 -9.71 -12.68
C ARG A 666 -57.56 -10.44 -14.02
N GLN A 667 -56.40 -10.95 -14.48
CA GLN A 667 -56.31 -11.82 -15.65
C GLN A 667 -57.00 -13.18 -15.44
N ALA A 668 -57.01 -13.70 -14.22
CA ALA A 668 -57.75 -14.91 -13.87
C ALA A 668 -59.29 -14.71 -13.79
N GLU A 669 -59.77 -13.47 -13.62
CA GLU A 669 -61.20 -13.14 -13.55
C GLU A 669 -61.83 -12.79 -14.92
N VAL A 670 -61.04 -12.64 -16.00
CA VAL A 670 -61.56 -12.33 -17.34
C VAL A 670 -61.97 -13.61 -18.04
N THR A 671 -63.21 -14.03 -17.79
CA THR A 671 -63.92 -15.07 -18.57
C THR A 671 -65.25 -14.58 -19.16
N ASP A 672 -65.68 -13.33 -18.93
CA ASP A 672 -66.98 -12.85 -19.45
C ASP A 672 -67.07 -11.33 -19.70
N VAL A 673 -67.93 -10.93 -20.64
CA VAL A 673 -68.12 -9.63 -21.30
C VAL A 673 -68.72 -8.54 -20.38
N GLY A 674 -69.01 -8.85 -19.10
CA GLY A 674 -69.67 -7.95 -18.14
C GLY A 674 -68.82 -6.82 -17.53
N SER A 675 -67.48 -6.93 -17.53
CA SER A 675 -66.57 -6.12 -16.69
C SER A 675 -66.25 -4.70 -17.24
N SER A 676 -66.87 -4.28 -18.34
CA SER A 676 -66.48 -3.09 -19.12
C SER A 676 -66.78 -1.72 -18.44
N LYS A 677 -67.67 -1.67 -17.43
CA LYS A 677 -68.04 -0.42 -16.74
C LYS A 677 -67.12 -0.06 -15.55
N GLU A 678 -66.63 -1.04 -14.81
CA GLU A 678 -65.69 -0.82 -13.70
C GLU A 678 -64.28 -0.49 -14.19
N VAL A 679 -63.83 -1.11 -15.29
CA VAL A 679 -62.54 -0.81 -15.94
C VAL A 679 -62.48 0.66 -16.41
N ARG A 680 -63.58 1.22 -16.89
CA ARG A 680 -63.66 2.66 -17.24
C ARG A 680 -63.60 3.57 -16.02
N HIS A 681 -64.20 3.19 -14.90
CA HIS A 681 -64.16 3.98 -13.66
C HIS A 681 -62.76 3.98 -13.05
N LEU A 682 -62.11 2.81 -13.00
CA LEU A 682 -60.73 2.64 -12.53
C LEU A 682 -59.71 3.31 -13.46
N SER A 683 -59.89 3.26 -14.79
CA SER A 683 -59.06 4.01 -15.75
C SER A 683 -59.13 5.53 -15.54
N THR A 684 -60.30 6.05 -15.15
CA THR A 684 -60.48 7.48 -14.87
C THR A 684 -59.82 7.88 -13.53
N GLN A 685 -59.85 7.00 -12.53
CA GLN A 685 -59.14 7.19 -11.25
C GLN A 685 -57.62 7.03 -11.41
N LEU A 686 -57.16 6.11 -12.27
CA LEU A 686 -55.77 5.90 -12.64
C LEU A 686 -55.21 7.15 -13.34
N LYS A 687 -55.92 7.70 -14.32
CA LYS A 687 -55.53 8.97 -14.98
C LYS A 687 -55.47 10.16 -14.03
N ALA A 688 -56.34 10.22 -13.02
CA ALA A 688 -56.31 11.25 -11.99
C ALA A 688 -55.12 11.07 -11.02
N LYS A 689 -54.66 9.84 -10.79
CA LYS A 689 -53.49 9.51 -9.96
C LYS A 689 -52.18 9.65 -10.72
N GLU A 690 -52.14 9.29 -12.01
CA GLU A 690 -51.04 9.55 -12.94
C GLU A 690 -50.80 11.06 -13.08
N ALA A 691 -51.85 11.88 -13.21
CA ALA A 691 -51.71 13.34 -13.24
C ALA A 691 -51.14 13.92 -11.93
N ALA A 692 -51.43 13.29 -10.78
CA ALA A 692 -50.85 13.67 -9.48
C ALA A 692 -49.39 13.21 -9.32
N ALA A 693 -49.03 12.06 -9.88
CA ALA A 693 -47.66 11.54 -9.94
C ALA A 693 -46.79 12.39 -10.88
N ASP A 694 -47.32 12.78 -12.04
CA ASP A 694 -46.67 13.70 -12.99
C ASP A 694 -46.44 15.09 -12.38
N GLN A 695 -47.42 15.60 -11.62
CA GLN A 695 -47.28 16.86 -10.90
C GLN A 695 -46.17 16.77 -9.83
N SER A 696 -46.06 15.63 -9.15
CA SER A 696 -45.03 15.38 -8.13
C SER A 696 -43.64 15.17 -8.75
N SER A 697 -43.55 14.51 -9.91
CA SER A 697 -42.30 14.32 -10.67
C SER A 697 -41.77 15.64 -11.25
N ARG A 698 -42.65 16.49 -11.81
CA ARG A 698 -42.30 17.86 -12.23
C ARG A 698 -41.81 18.71 -11.06
N HIS A 699 -42.40 18.50 -9.89
CA HIS A 699 -42.01 19.20 -8.66
C HIS A 699 -40.61 18.77 -8.18
N ALA A 700 -40.32 17.46 -8.19
CA ALA A 700 -39.01 16.92 -7.84
C ALA A 700 -37.92 17.39 -8.83
N LYS A 701 -38.22 17.40 -10.13
CA LYS A 701 -37.32 17.92 -11.17
C LYS A 701 -37.07 19.42 -11.03
N TRP A 702 -38.10 20.21 -10.74
CA TRP A 702 -37.95 21.64 -10.47
C TRP A 702 -37.06 21.90 -9.23
N LEU A 703 -37.23 21.12 -8.15
CA LEU A 703 -36.38 21.23 -6.96
C LEU A 703 -34.91 20.86 -7.25
N GLN A 704 -34.65 19.84 -8.07
CA GLN A 704 -33.29 19.48 -8.50
C GLN A 704 -32.64 20.58 -9.33
N GLU A 705 -33.36 21.18 -10.28
CA GLU A 705 -32.86 22.27 -11.12
C GLU A 705 -32.62 23.56 -10.31
N VAL A 706 -33.49 23.88 -9.34
CA VAL A 706 -33.28 24.97 -8.40
C VAL A 706 -32.06 24.70 -7.52
N ASN A 707 -31.94 23.49 -6.96
CA ASN A 707 -30.81 23.11 -6.12
C ASN A 707 -29.47 23.24 -6.86
N ALA A 708 -29.38 22.75 -8.10
CA ALA A 708 -28.17 22.87 -8.92
C ALA A 708 -27.76 24.34 -9.19
N VAL A 709 -28.72 25.27 -9.27
CA VAL A 709 -28.43 26.71 -9.41
C VAL A 709 -27.97 27.33 -8.09
N VAL A 710 -28.48 26.83 -6.96
CA VAL A 710 -28.16 27.33 -5.61
C VAL A 710 -26.83 26.78 -5.09
N THR A 711 -26.45 25.54 -5.46
CA THR A 711 -25.24 24.86 -4.98
C THR A 711 -24.08 24.86 -5.97
N GLY A 712 -24.32 25.14 -7.25
CA GLY A 712 -23.32 25.11 -8.33
C GLY A 712 -22.36 26.30 -8.39
N TYR A 713 -21.92 26.82 -7.24
CA TYR A 713 -20.97 27.93 -7.18
C TYR A 713 -19.53 27.46 -6.88
N PRO A 714 -18.51 28.01 -7.56
CA PRO A 714 -17.11 27.71 -7.25
C PRO A 714 -16.72 28.11 -5.82
N ASN A 715 -15.74 27.43 -5.21
CA ASN A 715 -15.36 27.59 -3.80
C ASN A 715 -15.00 29.03 -3.35
N TRP A 716 -14.52 29.88 -4.26
CA TRP A 716 -14.25 31.29 -3.95
C TRP A 716 -15.52 32.14 -3.72
N TRP A 717 -16.69 31.63 -4.11
CA TRP A 717 -17.99 32.31 -4.00
C TRP A 717 -18.48 32.46 -2.55
N ALA A 718 -17.98 31.64 -1.62
CA ALA A 718 -18.29 31.72 -0.20
C ALA A 718 -17.89 33.08 0.43
N PHE A 719 -16.92 33.78 -0.17
CA PHE A 719 -16.37 35.05 0.30
C PHE A 719 -17.11 36.30 -0.24
N ALA A 720 -18.12 36.16 -1.11
CA ALA A 720 -18.85 37.30 -1.69
C ALA A 720 -19.91 37.90 -0.74
N PRO A 721 -20.18 39.23 -0.78
CA PRO A 721 -21.18 39.86 0.07
C PRO A 721 -22.60 39.29 -0.11
N LYS A 722 -23.32 39.06 0.99
CA LYS A 722 -24.65 38.41 1.01
C LYS A 722 -25.66 39.00 0.02
N LYS A 723 -25.86 40.33 0.01
CA LYS A 723 -26.77 41.02 -0.93
C LYS A 723 -26.40 40.84 -2.41
N MET A 724 -25.12 40.66 -2.70
CA MET A 724 -24.65 40.44 -4.08
C MET A 724 -24.90 39.00 -4.51
N ARG A 725 -24.68 38.03 -3.61
CA ARG A 725 -25.01 36.61 -3.84
C ARG A 725 -26.50 36.41 -4.10
N GLU A 726 -27.36 37.00 -3.27
CA GLU A 726 -28.82 36.92 -3.40
C GLU A 726 -29.30 37.51 -4.74
N LYS A 727 -28.81 38.70 -5.13
CA LYS A 727 -29.19 39.34 -6.39
C LYS A 727 -28.75 38.53 -7.62
N TRP A 728 -27.59 37.90 -7.57
CA TRP A 728 -27.06 37.07 -8.66
C TRP A 728 -27.75 35.72 -8.77
N GLN A 729 -28.04 35.08 -7.63
CA GLN A 729 -28.84 33.86 -7.55
C GLN A 729 -30.23 34.07 -8.13
N ASN A 730 -30.94 35.12 -7.69
CA ASN A 730 -32.28 35.44 -8.16
C ASN A 730 -32.28 35.78 -9.66
N GLY A 731 -31.28 36.52 -10.15
CA GLY A 731 -31.14 36.80 -11.58
C GLY A 731 -30.79 35.58 -12.44
N ARG A 732 -30.22 34.51 -11.88
CA ARG A 732 -29.98 33.23 -12.60
C ARG A 732 -31.23 32.36 -12.63
N LEU A 733 -31.96 32.30 -11.52
CA LEU A 733 -33.23 31.57 -11.41
C LEU A 733 -34.27 32.16 -12.39
N LEU A 734 -34.36 33.49 -12.47
CA LEU A 734 -35.26 34.17 -13.39
C LEU A 734 -34.91 33.89 -14.86
N ARG A 735 -33.62 33.96 -15.23
CA ARG A 735 -33.17 33.69 -16.62
C ARG A 735 -33.41 32.26 -17.07
N ARG A 736 -33.48 31.30 -16.15
CA ARG A 736 -33.81 29.90 -16.43
C ARG A 736 -35.31 29.61 -16.35
N GLY A 737 -36.14 30.63 -16.05
CA GLY A 737 -37.57 30.47 -15.87
C GLY A 737 -37.96 29.66 -14.63
N LEU A 738 -37.04 29.53 -13.65
CA LEU A 738 -37.22 28.66 -12.48
C LEU A 738 -37.89 29.38 -11.31
N PHE A 739 -37.60 30.66 -11.10
CA PHE A 739 -38.20 31.46 -10.02
C PHE A 739 -38.04 32.98 -10.25
N ASP A 740 -39.13 33.74 -10.15
CA ASP A 740 -39.12 35.21 -10.21
C ASP A 740 -39.37 35.81 -8.81
N ALA A 741 -38.27 36.19 -8.14
CA ALA A 741 -38.33 36.73 -6.80
C ALA A 741 -39.02 38.10 -6.72
N ASP A 742 -38.88 38.94 -7.75
CA ASP A 742 -39.43 40.30 -7.76
C ASP A 742 -40.94 40.26 -8.02
N ALA A 743 -41.39 39.43 -8.97
CA ALA A 743 -42.82 39.21 -9.22
C ALA A 743 -43.52 38.57 -8.02
N TYR A 744 -42.87 37.60 -7.35
CA TYR A 744 -43.41 36.95 -6.16
C TYR A 744 -43.60 37.93 -4.98
N LEU A 745 -42.63 38.82 -4.74
CA LEU A 745 -42.72 39.83 -3.67
C LEU A 745 -43.75 40.93 -3.95
N VAL A 746 -43.95 41.30 -5.22
CA VAL A 746 -45.02 42.23 -5.62
C VAL A 746 -46.40 41.60 -5.39
N ARG A 747 -46.53 40.30 -5.68
CA ARG A 747 -47.79 39.55 -5.56
C ARG A 747 -48.15 39.19 -4.12
N TYR A 748 -47.15 39.06 -3.25
CA TYR A 748 -47.31 38.68 -1.85
C TYR A 748 -46.60 39.67 -0.90
N PRO A 749 -47.23 40.84 -0.61
CA PRO A 749 -46.65 41.87 0.24
C PRO A 749 -46.41 41.43 1.70
N ASP A 750 -47.08 40.38 2.15
CA ASP A 750 -46.88 39.70 3.44
C ASP A 750 -45.47 39.08 3.53
N VAL A 751 -44.98 38.49 2.43
CA VAL A 751 -43.62 37.94 2.37
C VAL A 751 -42.59 39.06 2.38
N LEU A 752 -42.85 40.16 1.66
CA LEU A 752 -41.99 41.34 1.65
C LEU A 752 -41.84 41.97 3.05
N SER A 753 -42.93 42.05 3.81
CA SER A 753 -42.93 42.61 5.16
C SER A 753 -42.31 41.67 6.21
N SER A 754 -42.23 40.37 5.93
CA SER A 754 -41.56 39.38 6.80
C SER A 754 -40.02 39.39 6.70
N GLY A 755 -39.47 39.91 5.61
CA GLY A 755 -38.02 39.95 5.35
C GLY A 755 -37.35 38.60 5.08
N ILE A 756 -38.13 37.52 4.90
CA ILE A 756 -37.64 36.18 4.55
C ILE A 756 -37.27 36.14 3.06
N ASP A 757 -36.21 35.38 2.72
CA ASP A 757 -35.82 35.17 1.30
C ASP A 757 -37.00 34.60 0.49
N PRO A 758 -37.35 35.19 -0.68
CA PRO A 758 -38.57 34.84 -1.41
C PRO A 758 -38.60 33.40 -1.91
N LEU A 759 -37.45 32.88 -2.38
CA LEU A 759 -37.34 31.50 -2.84
C LEU A 759 -37.47 30.53 -1.67
N ARG A 760 -36.81 30.83 -0.55
CA ARG A 760 -36.92 30.03 0.68
C ARG A 760 -38.35 30.03 1.23
N HIS A 761 -39.02 31.17 1.23
CA HIS A 761 -40.42 31.26 1.64
C HIS A 761 -41.31 30.43 0.70
N TYR A 762 -41.07 30.52 -0.61
CA TYR A 762 -41.83 29.74 -1.58
C TYR A 762 -41.66 28.23 -1.37
N ILE A 763 -40.43 27.77 -1.17
CA ILE A 763 -40.12 26.34 -0.96
C ILE A 763 -40.76 25.81 0.32
N ILE A 764 -40.68 26.57 1.42
CA ILE A 764 -41.15 26.09 2.73
C ILE A 764 -42.68 26.22 2.88
N HIS A 765 -43.26 27.30 2.36
CA HIS A 765 -44.65 27.66 2.61
C HIS A 765 -45.46 27.85 1.31
N GLY A 766 -44.90 28.57 0.32
CA GLY A 766 -45.61 28.94 -0.91
C GLY A 766 -46.10 27.78 -1.76
N ILE A 767 -45.37 26.66 -1.81
CA ILE A 767 -45.75 25.43 -2.53
C ILE A 767 -47.02 24.82 -1.92
N ASN A 768 -47.04 24.65 -0.60
CA ASN A 768 -48.17 24.07 0.12
C ASN A 768 -49.40 24.99 0.08
N GLU A 769 -49.16 26.30 0.03
CA GLU A 769 -50.21 27.33 -0.11
C GLU A 769 -50.63 27.57 -1.56
N LYS A 770 -50.08 26.82 -2.53
CA LYS A 770 -50.36 26.93 -3.98
C LYS A 770 -50.14 28.34 -4.55
N ARG A 771 -49.17 29.07 -4.00
CA ARG A 771 -48.77 30.40 -4.49
C ARG A 771 -48.05 30.29 -5.84
N THR A 772 -48.03 31.36 -6.63
CA THR A 772 -47.38 31.39 -7.96
C THR A 772 -46.45 32.58 -8.07
N PHE A 773 -45.32 32.40 -8.75
CA PHE A 773 -44.27 33.39 -8.92
C PHE A 773 -44.11 33.75 -10.39
#